data_AF-A0A417LM35-F1
#
_entry.id   AF-A0A417LM35-F1
#
_cell.length_a   1.000
_cell.length_b   1.000
_cell.length_c   1.000
_cell.angle_alpha   90.00
_cell.angle_beta   90.00
_cell.angle_gamma   90.00
#
_symmetry.space_group_name_H-M   'P 1'
#
loop_
_entity.id
_entity.type
_entity.pdbx_description
1 polymer ?
#
loop_
_entity_poly.entity_id
_entity_poly.type
_entity_poly.pdbx_seq_one_letter_code
_entity_poly.pdbx_strand_id
1 'polypeptide(L)'
;MKEICRLFLVLLILCCTPILLAQDNQDNIDNLFVSVGKSLSGYPSEVIYLQTSKGIYETGEDLWFKAYQFDAQSFGLSDRSKTLYLQMVDSEDSVVWREKYPIENGIADGHVYVDEKLPEGDYSLEGYTRYSFCTDTIGILSGRKIRVVKNIAQNDQRMEKGKDCDWRFDLFPEGGNLVSGISSRLAFKATDGKGLPVDVEGTLYVDGNPTTIFKSSHDGMGVFSLTPFLEKKYRIELKNGKTYSLPEIYPQGMSFQLLKKDKERMEFVISQTEGLPEQDVYLLGQMRGVVCCVAKGRLKNSLKIKIPAMEFPYQGIAEFTLFDGTMQPIAERLVYVHPEKRLNISIEPNKDSYVLREKATLKIKVTDDDGKPIQANLGISVFDKIYMNPADPANILTHCYLTSQIRGGIHDPAYYFNEENKDRMEAMDLLLLTQGWRRYVWSADRLPYHGEIFLPDEISGTQTIGSKKKSKETQSTEQLIQVSGAEGNSVFVWADSAGCFTIDTDIMKDVRGGYVYLKPMLSKEFRPKLEITDYFPLIDSLRKNRPSYYPIMDLSETVGRQVLDMLVVSNDSTILLDEVVVTRKARKPFRDKFMGRLDSLAQMDVGMPWVCPEGHLENYKEGYTVHHDPRYCPSPYIVPLEKRSKPVEGKTYRIIKPKYFDGGKWFIVEDEQYVVYHDPIYSVEELLRRNNLWRTKGYYAAREFYQPDEIDMQLSTPDARNTLLWQPIVYTDEKGEATISFFCSDINTGFTGIVEGTNGLGLLGTGKCEFRVVRNID
;
A
#
# COMPACT_ATOMS: atom_id res chain seq x y z
N MET A 1 -36.09 -68.01 28.22
CA MET A 1 -36.11 -67.16 26.99
C MET A 1 -36.44 -65.69 27.27
N LYS A 2 -37.49 -65.34 28.03
CA LYS A 2 -37.85 -63.93 28.27
C LYS A 2 -36.80 -63.10 29.05
N GLU A 3 -36.02 -63.71 29.93
CA GLU A 3 -34.96 -62.97 30.66
C GLU A 3 -33.69 -62.72 29.82
N ILE A 4 -33.36 -63.64 28.91
CA ILE A 4 -32.19 -63.51 28.01
C ILE A 4 -32.43 -62.39 26.98
N CYS A 5 -33.67 -62.22 26.49
CA CYS A 5 -34.01 -61.10 25.61
C CYS A 5 -33.99 -59.73 26.32
N ARG A 6 -34.30 -59.66 27.62
CA ARG A 6 -34.21 -58.40 28.37
C ARG A 6 -32.76 -57.98 28.63
N LEU A 7 -31.87 -58.95 28.88
CA LEU A 7 -30.44 -58.68 29.04
C LEU A 7 -29.80 -58.19 27.73
N PHE A 8 -30.18 -58.76 26.58
CA PHE A 8 -29.70 -58.34 25.26
C PHE A 8 -30.21 -56.96 24.84
N LEU A 9 -31.45 -56.61 25.17
CA LEU A 9 -32.03 -55.28 24.87
C LEU A 9 -31.38 -54.17 25.70
N VAL A 10 -31.05 -54.44 26.97
CA VAL A 10 -30.34 -53.49 27.84
C VAL A 10 -28.87 -53.32 27.42
N LEU A 11 -28.21 -54.39 26.95
CA LEU A 11 -26.85 -54.30 26.40
C LEU A 11 -26.79 -53.52 25.07
N LEU A 12 -27.80 -53.66 24.21
CA LEU A 12 -27.89 -52.90 22.95
C LEU A 12 -28.13 -51.40 23.21
N ILE A 13 -28.95 -51.07 24.21
CA ILE A 13 -29.21 -49.67 24.61
C ILE A 13 -27.98 -49.05 25.28
N LEU A 14 -27.19 -49.81 26.06
CA LEU A 14 -25.90 -49.33 26.61
C LEU A 14 -24.79 -49.18 25.56
N CYS A 15 -24.83 -49.92 24.45
CA CYS A 15 -23.89 -49.74 23.34
C CYS A 15 -24.28 -48.61 22.37
N CYS A 16 -25.55 -48.18 22.33
CA CYS A 16 -26.01 -47.11 21.47
C CYS A 16 -25.91 -45.70 22.08
N THR A 17 -25.81 -45.55 23.41
CA THR A 17 -25.63 -44.24 24.06
C THR A 17 -24.30 -43.53 23.75
N PRO A 18 -23.13 -44.21 23.62
CA PRO A 18 -21.91 -43.51 23.19
C PRO A 18 -21.92 -43.11 21.70
N ILE A 19 -22.77 -43.73 20.86
CA ILE A 19 -22.86 -43.42 19.42
C ILE A 19 -23.68 -42.14 19.18
N LEU A 20 -24.75 -41.92 19.96
CA LEU A 20 -25.57 -40.70 19.90
C LEU A 20 -24.82 -39.46 20.45
N LEU A 21 -24.01 -39.61 21.50
CA LEU A 21 -23.18 -38.51 22.04
C LEU A 21 -21.99 -38.16 21.12
N ALA A 22 -21.54 -39.10 20.27
CA ALA A 22 -20.50 -38.84 19.27
C ALA A 22 -21.05 -38.07 18.06
N GLN A 23 -22.31 -38.33 17.65
CA GLN A 23 -22.97 -37.60 16.55
C GLN A 23 -23.24 -36.14 16.92
N ASP A 24 -23.78 -35.88 18.11
CA ASP A 24 -24.07 -34.51 18.60
C ASP A 24 -22.79 -33.66 18.80
N ASN A 25 -21.65 -34.32 19.06
CA ASN A 25 -20.34 -33.66 19.14
C ASN A 25 -19.77 -33.28 17.76
N GLN A 26 -19.92 -34.15 16.76
CA GLN A 26 -19.43 -33.89 15.41
C GLN A 26 -20.24 -32.76 14.75
N ASP A 27 -21.57 -32.77 14.90
CA ASP A 27 -22.46 -31.75 14.35
C ASP A 27 -22.14 -30.34 14.91
N ASN A 28 -21.79 -30.24 16.19
CA ASN A 28 -21.42 -28.98 16.84
C ASN A 28 -20.07 -28.42 16.35
N ILE A 29 -19.08 -29.30 16.14
CA ILE A 29 -17.78 -28.90 15.57
C ILE A 29 -17.94 -28.51 14.11
N ASP A 30 -18.68 -29.28 13.32
CA ASP A 30 -18.94 -29.01 11.91
C ASP A 30 -19.71 -27.69 11.73
N ASN A 31 -20.68 -27.39 12.60
CA ASN A 31 -21.36 -26.08 12.63
C ASN A 31 -20.40 -24.92 12.97
N LEU A 32 -19.44 -25.12 13.88
CA LEU A 32 -18.40 -24.13 14.17
C LEU A 32 -17.55 -23.86 12.92
N PHE A 33 -17.07 -24.90 12.24
CA PHE A 33 -16.33 -24.77 10.99
C PHE A 33 -17.14 -24.05 9.90
N VAL A 34 -18.43 -24.38 9.73
CA VAL A 34 -19.30 -23.71 8.74
C VAL A 34 -19.55 -22.25 9.11
N SER A 35 -19.75 -21.93 10.39
CA SER A 35 -19.97 -20.56 10.86
C SER A 35 -18.74 -19.68 10.65
N VAL A 36 -17.55 -20.20 10.97
CA VAL A 36 -16.26 -19.53 10.73
C VAL A 36 -16.01 -19.38 9.24
N GLY A 37 -16.21 -20.45 8.44
CA GLY A 37 -16.10 -20.41 6.98
C GLY A 37 -16.97 -19.33 6.33
N LYS A 38 -18.23 -19.17 6.78
CA LYS A 38 -19.13 -18.11 6.30
C LYS A 38 -18.72 -16.71 6.75
N SER A 39 -18.07 -16.56 7.91
CA SER A 39 -17.54 -15.26 8.34
C SER A 39 -16.36 -14.78 7.49
N LEU A 40 -15.66 -15.69 6.80
CA LEU A 40 -14.44 -15.39 6.05
C LEU A 40 -14.69 -15.00 4.60
N SER A 41 -15.84 -15.39 4.03
CA SER A 41 -16.15 -15.20 2.59
C SER A 41 -16.31 -13.74 2.14
N GLY A 42 -16.14 -12.77 3.03
CA GLY A 42 -16.14 -11.34 2.72
C GLY A 42 -14.79 -10.65 2.85
N TYR A 43 -13.84 -11.19 3.61
CA TYR A 43 -12.58 -10.49 3.90
C TYR A 43 -11.66 -10.41 2.68
N PRO A 44 -10.81 -9.36 2.56
CA PRO A 44 -9.81 -9.28 1.52
C PRO A 44 -8.92 -10.51 1.56
N SER A 45 -8.80 -11.20 0.42
CA SER A 45 -7.95 -12.39 0.31
C SER A 45 -6.51 -12.06 -0.10
N GLU A 46 -6.21 -10.78 -0.34
CA GLU A 46 -4.87 -10.32 -0.69
C GLU A 46 -4.39 -9.19 0.25
N VAL A 47 -3.09 -9.20 0.55
CA VAL A 47 -2.38 -8.15 1.29
C VAL A 47 -1.29 -7.57 0.40
N ILE A 48 -1.19 -6.25 0.36
CA ILE A 48 -0.18 -5.54 -0.46
C ILE A 48 0.86 -4.91 0.45
N TYR A 49 2.13 -5.18 0.14
CA TYR A 49 3.28 -4.52 0.74
C TYR A 49 4.07 -3.74 -0.31
N LEU A 50 4.48 -2.52 0.02
CA LEU A 50 5.27 -1.64 -0.86
C LEU A 50 6.67 -1.43 -0.26
N GLN A 51 7.68 -1.89 -0.99
CA GLN A 51 9.08 -1.58 -0.76
C GLN A 51 9.48 -0.42 -1.67
N THR A 52 10.10 0.63 -1.12
CA THR A 52 10.63 1.77 -1.89
C THR A 52 12.16 1.73 -1.94
N SER A 53 12.76 2.45 -2.89
CA SER A 53 14.23 2.54 -2.97
C SER A 53 14.85 3.23 -1.76
N LYS A 54 14.20 4.24 -1.20
CA LYS A 54 14.65 5.00 -0.03
C LYS A 54 13.46 5.58 0.74
N GLY A 55 13.71 6.24 1.86
CA GLY A 55 12.66 6.81 2.74
C GLY A 55 12.38 8.29 2.52
N ILE A 56 13.37 9.02 1.99
CA ILE A 56 13.29 10.46 1.71
C ILE A 56 13.57 10.68 0.22
N TYR A 57 12.79 11.53 -0.41
CA TYR A 57 12.90 11.91 -1.81
C TYR A 57 12.96 13.42 -1.97
N GLU A 58 13.72 13.89 -2.96
CA GLU A 58 13.75 15.27 -3.39
C GLU A 58 12.67 15.53 -4.46
N THR A 59 12.25 16.78 -4.66
CA THR A 59 11.31 17.08 -5.74
C THR A 59 12.04 17.07 -7.10
N GLY A 60 11.41 16.50 -8.13
CA GLY A 60 11.98 16.34 -9.47
C GLY A 60 12.64 14.98 -9.73
N GLU A 61 12.77 14.10 -8.72
CA GLU A 61 13.28 12.75 -8.92
C GLU A 61 12.18 11.68 -9.03
N ASP A 62 12.58 10.48 -9.44
CA ASP A 62 11.72 9.30 -9.48
C ASP A 62 11.84 8.50 -8.19
N LEU A 63 10.71 8.32 -7.51
CA LEU A 63 10.56 7.33 -6.46
C LEU A 63 10.39 5.97 -7.09
N TRP A 64 11.26 5.02 -6.74
CA TRP A 64 11.17 3.64 -7.22
C TRP A 64 10.53 2.75 -6.19
N PHE A 65 9.67 1.82 -6.63
CA PHE A 65 8.98 0.90 -5.74
C PHE A 65 8.86 -0.51 -6.32
N LYS A 66 8.66 -1.46 -5.42
CA LYS A 66 8.19 -2.82 -5.67
C LYS A 66 7.01 -3.11 -4.77
N ALA A 67 5.93 -3.56 -5.35
CA ALA A 67 4.75 -4.07 -4.68
C ALA A 67 4.79 -5.59 -4.64
N TYR A 68 4.55 -6.16 -3.46
CA TYR A 68 4.34 -7.57 -3.24
C TYR A 68 2.85 -7.79 -2.97
N GLN A 69 2.24 -8.66 -3.77
CA GLN A 69 0.86 -9.11 -3.58
C GLN A 69 0.89 -10.49 -2.93
N PHE A 70 0.46 -10.54 -1.69
CA PHE A 70 0.44 -11.77 -0.89
C PHE A 70 -0.97 -12.30 -0.73
N ASP A 71 -1.11 -13.62 -0.72
CA ASP A 71 -2.31 -14.27 -0.20
C ASP A 71 -2.44 -13.98 1.30
N ALA A 72 -3.61 -13.53 1.73
CA ALA A 72 -3.83 -13.08 3.11
C ALA A 72 -3.73 -14.21 4.14
N GLN A 73 -3.87 -15.48 3.74
CA GLN A 73 -3.85 -16.63 4.65
C GLN A 73 -2.45 -17.25 4.79
N SER A 74 -1.69 -17.31 3.72
CA SER A 74 -0.38 -17.98 3.67
C SER A 74 0.81 -17.01 3.61
N PHE A 75 0.61 -15.76 3.18
CA PHE A 75 1.64 -14.84 2.73
C PHE A 75 2.52 -15.35 1.57
N GLY A 76 2.06 -16.37 0.84
CA GLY A 76 2.62 -16.72 -0.46
C GLY A 76 2.30 -15.64 -1.50
N LEU A 77 3.09 -15.55 -2.57
CA LEU A 77 2.79 -14.62 -3.66
C LEU A 77 1.46 -15.03 -4.32
N SER A 78 0.53 -14.07 -4.42
CA SER A 78 -0.77 -14.27 -5.08
C SER A 78 -0.74 -13.64 -6.46
N ASP A 79 -1.20 -14.37 -7.46
CA ASP A 79 -1.31 -13.90 -8.85
C ASP A 79 -2.77 -13.75 -9.29
N ARG A 80 -3.71 -13.57 -8.34
CA ARG A 80 -5.16 -13.49 -8.62
C ARG A 80 -5.55 -12.14 -9.23
N SER A 81 -5.03 -11.04 -8.70
CA SER A 81 -5.16 -9.71 -9.33
C SER A 81 -3.99 -9.45 -10.27
N LYS A 82 -4.28 -8.77 -11.38
CA LYS A 82 -3.33 -8.42 -12.46
C LYS A 82 -3.04 -6.93 -12.56
N THR A 83 -3.81 -6.10 -11.87
CA THR A 83 -3.65 -4.63 -11.88
C THR A 83 -3.48 -4.09 -10.47
N LEU A 84 -2.38 -3.36 -10.26
CA LEU A 84 -2.16 -2.53 -9.08
C LEU A 84 -2.65 -1.11 -9.35
N TYR A 85 -3.60 -0.63 -8.56
CA TYR A 85 -4.00 0.77 -8.50
C TYR A 85 -3.15 1.46 -7.43
N LEU A 86 -2.35 2.45 -7.81
CA LEU A 86 -1.41 3.12 -6.91
C LEU A 86 -1.76 4.61 -6.80
N GLN A 87 -1.76 5.15 -5.59
CA GLN A 87 -2.00 6.57 -5.32
C GLN A 87 -0.94 7.12 -4.38
N MET A 88 -0.58 8.39 -4.57
CA MET A 88 0.21 9.16 -3.61
C MET A 88 -0.68 10.23 -3.00
N VAL A 89 -0.71 10.27 -1.68
CA VAL A 89 -1.60 11.14 -0.89
C VAL A 89 -0.78 11.96 0.09
N ASP A 90 -1.18 13.21 0.28
CA ASP A 90 -0.52 14.11 1.24
C ASP A 90 -1.06 13.92 2.67
N SER A 91 -0.50 14.68 3.61
CA SER A 91 -0.90 14.67 5.02
C SER A 91 -2.31 15.22 5.29
N GLU A 92 -2.90 15.93 4.32
CA GLU A 92 -4.28 16.43 4.36
C GLU A 92 -5.26 15.46 3.68
N ASP A 93 -4.81 14.24 3.36
CA ASP A 93 -5.58 13.17 2.71
C ASP A 93 -6.04 13.52 1.27
N SER A 94 -5.31 14.43 0.62
CA SER A 94 -5.53 14.79 -0.79
C SER A 94 -4.65 13.96 -1.71
N VAL A 95 -5.27 13.43 -2.78
CA VAL A 95 -4.56 12.62 -3.79
C VAL A 95 -3.80 13.54 -4.74
N VAL A 96 -2.48 13.49 -4.71
CA VAL A 96 -1.59 14.32 -5.55
C VAL A 96 -1.14 13.61 -6.83
N TRP A 97 -1.17 12.28 -6.84
CA TRP A 97 -0.80 11.46 -7.99
C TRP A 97 -1.50 10.10 -7.94
N ARG A 98 -1.83 9.49 -9.09
CA ARG A 98 -2.46 8.17 -9.17
C ARG A 98 -2.20 7.49 -10.51
N GLU A 99 -1.85 6.22 -10.54
CA GLU A 99 -1.64 5.45 -11.78
C GLU A 99 -1.91 3.95 -11.59
N LYS A 100 -1.84 3.17 -12.68
CA LYS A 100 -2.00 1.71 -12.67
C LYS A 100 -0.70 1.01 -13.11
N TYR A 101 -0.41 -0.15 -12.52
CA TYR A 101 0.75 -0.98 -12.89
C TYR A 101 0.32 -2.43 -13.14
N PRO A 102 0.96 -3.12 -14.10
CA PRO A 102 0.74 -4.55 -14.28
C PRO A 102 1.36 -5.33 -13.11
N ILE A 103 0.66 -6.39 -12.69
CA ILE A 103 1.15 -7.38 -11.72
C ILE A 103 1.47 -8.66 -12.48
N GLU A 104 2.65 -9.21 -12.22
CA GLU A 104 3.10 -10.49 -12.77
C GLU A 104 3.64 -11.37 -11.63
N ASN A 105 3.07 -12.57 -11.50
CA ASN A 105 3.47 -13.53 -10.46
C ASN A 105 3.42 -12.93 -9.04
N GLY A 106 2.40 -12.09 -8.78
CA GLY A 106 2.22 -11.39 -7.51
C GLY A 106 3.21 -10.26 -7.24
N ILE A 107 3.94 -9.77 -8.24
CA ILE A 107 4.87 -8.64 -8.11
C ILE A 107 4.50 -7.56 -9.12
N ALA A 108 4.55 -6.31 -8.69
CA ALA A 108 4.59 -5.16 -9.59
C ALA A 108 5.75 -4.25 -9.21
N ASP A 109 6.42 -3.67 -10.19
CA ASP A 109 7.46 -2.68 -9.98
C ASP A 109 7.26 -1.48 -10.89
N GLY A 110 7.85 -0.36 -10.48
CA GLY A 110 7.78 0.86 -11.25
C GLY A 110 8.36 2.06 -10.52
N HIS A 111 7.98 3.24 -11.03
CA HIS A 111 8.39 4.52 -10.49
C HIS A 111 7.20 5.48 -10.35
N VAL A 112 7.31 6.42 -9.43
CA VAL A 112 6.41 7.56 -9.23
C VAL A 112 7.24 8.83 -9.38
N TYR A 113 6.85 9.71 -10.30
CA TYR A 113 7.54 10.98 -10.48
C TYR A 113 7.11 11.97 -9.39
N VAL A 114 8.06 12.46 -8.61
CA VAL A 114 7.83 13.47 -7.57
C VAL A 114 7.86 14.85 -8.24
N ASP A 115 6.71 15.43 -8.55
CA ASP A 115 6.64 16.72 -9.27
C ASP A 115 7.39 17.84 -8.52
N GLU A 116 8.15 18.65 -9.25
CA GLU A 116 8.93 19.80 -8.73
C GLU A 116 8.09 20.82 -7.93
N LYS A 117 6.77 20.83 -8.15
CA LYS A 117 5.83 21.75 -7.50
C LYS A 117 5.21 21.15 -6.24
N LEU A 118 5.49 19.90 -5.92
CA LEU A 118 4.97 19.29 -4.70
C LEU A 118 5.52 20.03 -3.47
N PRO A 119 4.65 20.37 -2.49
CA PRO A 119 5.09 20.88 -1.21
C PRO A 119 5.98 19.87 -0.47
N GLU A 120 6.91 20.37 0.33
CA GLU A 120 7.67 19.51 1.25
C GLU A 120 6.75 18.95 2.33
N GLY A 121 6.95 17.70 2.73
CA GLY A 121 6.12 17.06 3.73
C GLY A 121 6.17 15.54 3.69
N ASP A 122 5.34 14.93 4.54
CA ASP A 122 5.14 13.49 4.56
C ASP A 122 3.97 13.12 3.63
N TYR A 123 4.18 12.08 2.83
CA TYR A 123 3.21 11.53 1.89
C TYR A 123 3.03 10.04 2.17
N SER A 124 1.89 9.49 1.75
CA SER A 124 1.64 8.06 1.77
C SER A 124 1.42 7.52 0.36
N LEU A 125 2.10 6.42 0.04
CA LEU A 125 1.94 5.65 -1.17
C LEU A 125 1.00 4.47 -0.87
N GLU A 126 -0.19 4.47 -1.45
CA GLU A 126 -1.26 3.52 -1.17
C GLU A 126 -1.56 2.66 -2.39
N GLY A 127 -1.55 1.34 -2.21
CA GLY A 127 -1.76 0.36 -3.28
C GLY A 127 -3.04 -0.46 -3.08
N TYR A 128 -3.78 -0.69 -4.16
CA TYR A 128 -5.06 -1.40 -4.14
C TYR A 128 -5.14 -2.41 -5.30
N THR A 129 -5.73 -3.58 -5.04
CA THR A 129 -5.98 -4.64 -6.02
C THR A 129 -7.42 -5.14 -5.88
N ARG A 130 -7.85 -5.95 -6.85
CA ARG A 130 -9.19 -6.53 -6.91
C ARG A 130 -9.60 -7.25 -5.62
N TYR A 131 -8.68 -7.96 -4.98
CA TYR A 131 -8.96 -8.74 -3.78
C TYR A 131 -8.31 -8.20 -2.50
N SER A 132 -7.64 -7.04 -2.53
CA SER A 132 -7.15 -6.36 -1.32
C SER A 132 -8.10 -5.26 -0.81
N PHE A 133 -8.97 -4.74 -1.69
CA PHE A 133 -9.80 -3.59 -1.38
C PHE A 133 -11.26 -3.78 -1.83
N CYS A 134 -12.15 -4.01 -0.86
CA CYS A 134 -13.58 -4.25 -1.07
C CYS A 134 -14.44 -3.01 -0.71
N THR A 135 -15.74 -3.04 -0.99
CA THR A 135 -16.67 -1.94 -0.63
C THR A 135 -17.08 -1.96 0.84
N ASP A 136 -16.12 -1.87 1.75
CA ASP A 136 -16.33 -1.83 3.19
C ASP A 136 -15.66 -0.61 3.86
N THR A 137 -16.00 -0.37 5.13
CA THR A 137 -15.45 0.72 5.96
C THR A 137 -14.58 0.22 7.13
N ILE A 138 -14.35 -1.10 7.22
CA ILE A 138 -13.76 -1.74 8.40
C ILE A 138 -12.31 -2.20 8.12
N GLY A 139 -11.95 -2.38 6.84
CA GLY A 139 -10.61 -2.76 6.42
C GLY A 139 -9.55 -1.71 6.79
N ILE A 140 -8.34 -2.19 7.06
CA ILE A 140 -7.16 -1.36 7.36
C ILE A 140 -6.54 -0.91 6.03
N LEU A 141 -6.27 0.38 5.89
CA LEU A 141 -5.50 0.88 4.76
C LEU A 141 -4.03 0.52 4.94
N SER A 142 -3.44 -0.11 3.92
CA SER A 142 -2.00 -0.35 3.83
C SER A 142 -1.39 0.67 2.87
N GLY A 143 -0.37 1.37 3.34
CA GLY A 143 0.42 2.28 2.52
C GLY A 143 1.85 2.35 3.05
N ARG A 144 2.76 2.90 2.26
CA ARG A 144 4.14 3.21 2.66
C ARG A 144 4.26 4.73 2.87
N LYS A 145 4.78 5.18 4.01
CA LYS A 145 5.08 6.61 4.18
C LYS A 145 6.42 6.95 3.57
N ILE A 146 6.50 8.12 2.97
CA ILE A 146 7.70 8.71 2.41
C ILE A 146 7.77 10.17 2.80
N ARG A 147 8.97 10.74 2.80
CA ARG A 147 9.16 12.18 3.01
C ARG A 147 9.64 12.82 1.72
N VAL A 148 9.04 13.93 1.32
CA VAL A 148 9.45 14.74 0.18
C VAL A 148 10.04 16.05 0.69
N VAL A 149 11.23 16.41 0.19
CA VAL A 149 11.94 17.67 0.48
C VAL A 149 12.36 18.33 -0.84
N LYS A 150 12.69 19.62 -0.87
CA LYS A 150 13.29 20.20 -2.09
C LYS A 150 14.79 19.98 -2.14
N ASN A 151 15.44 20.04 -0.98
CA ASN A 151 16.88 19.84 -0.85
C ASN A 151 17.21 19.28 0.54
N ILE A 152 17.83 18.11 0.58
CA ILE A 152 18.14 17.43 1.85
C ILE A 152 19.21 18.16 2.67
N ALA A 153 20.11 18.92 2.04
CA ALA A 153 21.19 19.64 2.71
C ALA A 153 20.73 20.90 3.46
N GLN A 154 19.54 21.42 3.16
CA GLN A 154 18.94 22.57 3.85
C GLN A 154 17.91 22.17 4.91
N ASN A 155 17.72 20.86 5.13
CA ASN A 155 16.68 20.34 5.99
C ASN A 155 17.11 20.35 7.47
N ASP A 156 17.13 21.53 8.09
CA ASP A 156 17.28 21.71 9.53
C ASP A 156 15.97 21.37 10.25
N GLN A 157 15.65 20.08 10.42
CA GLN A 157 14.48 19.71 11.21
C GLN A 157 14.80 19.68 12.71
N ARG A 158 14.52 20.80 13.38
CA ARG A 158 14.13 20.81 14.78
C ARG A 158 12.68 20.31 14.87
N MET A 159 12.46 19.15 15.49
CA MET A 159 11.12 18.75 15.92
C MET A 159 10.59 19.78 16.92
N GLU A 160 9.43 20.38 16.64
CA GLU A 160 8.75 21.22 17.62
C GLU A 160 8.26 20.35 18.80
N LYS A 161 8.80 20.63 19.98
CA LYS A 161 8.27 20.14 21.25
C LYS A 161 6.94 20.82 21.55
N GLY A 162 5.84 20.23 21.11
CA GLY A 162 4.53 20.50 21.68
C GLY A 162 4.51 20.14 23.17
N LYS A 163 3.98 21.02 24.02
CA LYS A 163 3.79 20.82 25.45
C LYS A 163 2.72 19.72 25.68
N ASP A 164 3.04 18.72 26.49
CA ASP A 164 2.14 17.61 26.85
C ASP A 164 1.07 18.04 27.86
N CYS A 165 -0.15 17.56 27.66
CA CYS A 165 -1.27 17.58 28.61
C CYS A 165 -2.24 16.45 28.21
N ASP A 166 -1.95 15.21 28.62
CA ASP A 166 -2.75 14.38 29.55
C ASP A 166 -2.45 12.88 29.30
N TRP A 167 -1.67 12.24 30.19
CA TRP A 167 -1.35 10.80 30.05
C TRP A 167 -2.61 9.93 30.06
N ARG A 168 -2.64 8.94 29.18
CA ARG A 168 -3.64 7.86 29.14
C ARG A 168 -3.04 6.58 29.71
N PHE A 169 -3.83 5.85 30.47
CA PHE A 169 -3.44 4.58 31.07
C PHE A 169 -4.62 3.62 30.99
N ASP A 170 -4.46 2.59 30.17
CA ASP A 170 -5.51 1.61 29.88
C ASP A 170 -5.14 0.23 30.46
N LEU A 171 -6.16 -0.52 30.86
CA LEU A 171 -6.03 -1.83 31.52
C LEU A 171 -6.76 -2.91 30.72
N PHE A 172 -6.11 -4.05 30.54
CA PHE A 172 -6.52 -5.12 29.64
C PHE A 172 -6.48 -6.48 30.37
N PRO A 173 -7.62 -6.96 30.91
CA PRO A 173 -7.69 -8.28 31.55
C PRO A 173 -7.42 -9.39 30.53
N GLU A 174 -6.50 -10.31 30.83
CA GLU A 174 -6.27 -11.49 29.98
C GLU A 174 -7.54 -12.34 29.94
N GLY A 175 -8.06 -12.61 28.73
CA GLY A 175 -9.35 -13.27 28.54
C GLY A 175 -10.57 -12.34 28.58
N GLY A 176 -10.38 -11.03 28.65
CA GLY A 176 -11.41 -10.01 28.39
C GLY A 176 -12.10 -9.43 29.64
N ASN A 177 -12.44 -10.25 30.63
CA ASN A 177 -13.16 -9.80 31.83
C ASN A 177 -12.47 -10.26 33.12
N LEU A 178 -12.56 -9.44 34.18
CA LEU A 178 -12.15 -9.84 35.52
C LEU A 178 -13.29 -10.58 36.23
N VAL A 179 -13.01 -11.73 36.82
CA VAL A 179 -14.02 -12.55 37.52
C VAL A 179 -13.65 -12.69 38.99
N SER A 180 -14.60 -12.40 39.87
CA SER A 180 -14.43 -12.48 41.32
C SER A 180 -13.94 -13.86 41.75
N GLY A 181 -12.86 -13.90 42.54
CA GLY A 181 -12.24 -15.11 43.07
C GLY A 181 -11.26 -15.83 42.11
N ILE A 182 -11.12 -15.39 40.86
CA ILE A 182 -10.25 -16.05 39.87
C ILE A 182 -9.00 -15.22 39.61
N SER A 183 -7.82 -15.82 39.81
CA SER A 183 -6.55 -15.16 39.49
C SER A 183 -6.46 -14.83 38.00
N SER A 184 -6.14 -13.57 37.69
CA SER A 184 -6.13 -13.04 36.34
C SER A 184 -4.88 -12.18 36.13
N ARG A 185 -4.31 -12.22 34.93
CA ARG A 185 -3.28 -11.28 34.48
C ARG A 185 -3.96 -10.03 33.94
N LEU A 186 -3.47 -8.86 34.36
CA LEU A 186 -3.93 -7.57 33.91
C LEU A 186 -2.77 -6.87 33.22
N ALA A 187 -2.84 -6.78 31.89
CA ALA A 187 -1.90 -5.98 31.12
C ALA A 187 -2.31 -4.51 31.18
N PHE A 188 -1.35 -3.62 30.97
CA PHE A 188 -1.61 -2.19 30.91
C PHE A 188 -0.80 -1.54 29.79
N LYS A 189 -1.29 -0.42 29.29
CA LYS A 189 -0.56 0.43 28.34
C LYS A 189 -0.68 1.90 28.75
N ALA A 190 0.44 2.60 28.77
CA ALA A 190 0.52 4.02 29.07
C ALA A 190 1.01 4.81 27.84
N THR A 191 0.31 5.87 27.50
CA THR A 191 0.70 6.78 26.41
C THR A 191 0.54 8.24 26.80
N ASP A 192 1.25 9.12 26.10
CA ASP A 192 1.04 10.57 26.20
C ASP A 192 -0.22 11.02 25.43
N GLY A 193 -0.47 12.34 25.40
CA GLY A 193 -1.60 12.92 24.67
C GLY A 193 -1.54 12.74 23.14
N LYS A 194 -0.38 12.35 22.59
CA LYS A 194 -0.15 12.08 21.16
C LYS A 194 -0.23 10.59 20.83
N GLY A 195 -0.40 9.73 21.82
CA GLY A 195 -0.42 8.28 21.67
C GLY A 195 0.97 7.64 21.62
N LEU A 196 2.04 8.39 21.92
CA LEU A 196 3.38 7.85 22.06
C LEU A 196 3.52 7.12 23.40
N PRO A 197 4.27 6.01 23.46
CA PRO A 197 4.54 5.29 24.71
C PRO A 197 5.12 6.16 25.82
N VAL A 198 4.70 5.92 27.07
CA VAL A 198 5.30 6.56 28.26
C VAL A 198 5.56 5.50 29.31
N ASP A 199 6.80 5.42 29.79
CA ASP A 199 7.15 4.52 30.89
C ASP A 199 6.53 4.99 32.22
N VAL A 200 5.75 4.09 32.82
CA VAL A 200 5.11 4.32 34.11
C VAL A 200 5.50 3.27 35.15
N GLU A 201 5.45 3.70 36.40
CA GLU A 201 5.51 2.85 37.59
C GLU A 201 4.34 3.23 38.51
N GLY A 202 3.70 2.24 39.11
CA GLY A 202 2.52 2.43 39.92
C GLY A 202 2.32 1.35 40.97
N THR A 203 1.32 1.58 41.82
CA THR A 203 0.94 0.67 42.90
C THR A 203 -0.56 0.40 42.86
N LEU A 204 -0.93 -0.87 42.97
CA LEU A 204 -2.29 -1.32 43.19
C LEU A 204 -2.62 -1.29 44.69
N TYR A 205 -3.68 -0.58 45.05
CA TYR A 205 -4.24 -0.51 46.39
C TYR A 205 -5.53 -1.33 46.47
N VAL A 206 -5.68 -2.10 47.54
CA VAL A 206 -6.88 -2.87 47.89
C VAL A 206 -7.36 -2.42 49.26
N ASP A 207 -8.59 -1.90 49.34
CA ASP A 207 -9.16 -1.27 50.53
C ASP A 207 -8.24 -0.19 51.15
N GLY A 208 -7.47 0.51 50.31
CA GLY A 208 -6.52 1.53 50.74
C GLY A 208 -5.14 1.03 51.15
N ASN A 209 -4.87 -0.28 51.12
CA ASN A 209 -3.56 -0.85 51.42
C ASN A 209 -2.77 -1.16 50.13
N PRO A 210 -1.48 -0.76 50.02
CA PRO A 210 -0.66 -1.08 48.87
C PRO A 210 -0.40 -2.59 48.81
N THR A 211 -0.69 -3.21 47.66
CA THR A 211 -0.64 -4.67 47.49
C THR A 211 0.39 -5.10 46.44
N THR A 212 0.44 -4.42 45.29
CA THR A 212 1.32 -4.81 44.18
C THR A 212 1.94 -3.59 43.54
N ILE A 213 3.26 -3.55 43.44
CA ILE A 213 4.00 -2.54 42.67
C ILE A 213 4.24 -3.10 41.27
N PHE A 214 4.00 -2.29 40.25
CA PHE A 214 4.20 -2.66 38.86
C PHE A 214 4.94 -1.56 38.10
N LYS A 215 5.68 -1.95 37.07
CA LYS A 215 6.43 -1.05 36.19
C LYS A 215 6.26 -1.49 34.75
N SER A 216 6.27 -0.53 33.83
CA SER A 216 6.37 -0.77 32.39
C SER A 216 7.62 -1.58 32.07
N SER A 217 7.46 -2.55 31.17
CA SER A 217 8.53 -3.42 30.69
C SER A 217 9.01 -3.02 29.30
N HIS A 218 8.10 -2.63 28.41
CA HIS A 218 8.41 -2.20 27.05
C HIS A 218 7.36 -1.22 26.55
N ASP A 219 7.75 -0.08 26.00
CA ASP A 219 6.86 0.92 25.39
C ASP A 219 5.63 1.28 26.25
N GLY A 220 5.85 1.60 27.53
CA GLY A 220 4.75 1.92 28.45
C GLY A 220 3.78 0.76 28.70
N MET A 221 4.07 -0.45 28.19
CA MET A 221 3.31 -1.66 28.41
C MET A 221 3.90 -2.49 29.55
N GLY A 222 3.04 -3.16 30.29
CA GLY A 222 3.45 -4.12 31.29
C GLY A 222 2.29 -5.00 31.72
N VAL A 223 2.54 -5.88 32.67
CA VAL A 223 1.53 -6.82 33.18
C VAL A 223 1.76 -7.09 34.66
N PHE A 224 0.68 -7.27 35.40
CA PHE A 224 0.72 -7.78 36.76
C PHE A 224 -0.44 -8.75 37.00
N SER A 225 -0.36 -9.57 38.05
CA SER A 225 -1.40 -10.55 38.39
C SER A 225 -2.20 -10.08 39.60
N LEU A 226 -3.51 -10.33 39.59
CA LEU A 226 -4.38 -10.04 40.74
C LEU A 226 -5.51 -11.08 40.85
N THR A 227 -6.04 -11.27 42.05
CA THR A 227 -7.28 -12.04 42.27
C THR A 227 -8.34 -11.06 42.77
N PRO A 228 -9.30 -10.65 41.90
CA PRO A 228 -10.29 -9.64 42.26
C PRO A 228 -11.40 -10.24 43.12
N PHE A 229 -12.01 -9.45 44.01
CA PHE A 229 -13.16 -9.81 44.83
C PHE A 229 -14.15 -8.64 44.85
N LEU A 230 -15.44 -8.91 44.63
CA LEU A 230 -16.48 -7.86 44.55
C LEU A 230 -16.60 -6.96 45.78
N GLU A 231 -16.28 -7.49 46.95
CA GLU A 231 -16.41 -6.80 48.23
C GLU A 231 -15.27 -5.79 48.48
N LYS A 232 -14.23 -5.81 47.64
CA LYS A 232 -12.99 -5.05 47.80
C LYS A 232 -12.98 -3.82 46.91
N LYS A 233 -12.38 -2.73 47.40
CA LYS A 233 -12.18 -1.50 46.61
C LYS A 233 -10.77 -1.47 46.04
N TYR A 234 -10.66 -1.39 44.71
CA TYR A 234 -9.39 -1.35 44.01
C TYR A 234 -9.10 0.05 43.48
N ARG A 235 -7.85 0.49 43.62
CA ARG A 235 -7.35 1.75 43.06
C ARG A 235 -5.92 1.58 42.59
N ILE A 236 -5.63 2.02 41.38
CA ILE A 236 -4.26 2.15 40.89
C ILE A 236 -3.80 3.58 41.09
N GLU A 237 -2.58 3.75 41.58
CA GLU A 237 -1.93 5.05 41.71
C GLU A 237 -0.57 5.00 41.02
N LEU A 238 -0.38 5.87 40.03
CA LEU A 238 0.89 6.03 39.34
C LEU A 238 1.81 6.99 40.12
N LYS A 239 3.12 6.89 39.93
CA LYS A 239 4.11 7.79 40.59
C LYS A 239 3.89 9.28 40.34
N ASN A 240 3.19 9.64 39.26
CA ASN A 240 2.84 11.03 38.95
C ASN A 240 1.61 11.54 39.74
N GLY A 241 1.03 10.73 40.63
CA GLY A 241 -0.14 11.07 41.45
C GLY A 241 -1.49 10.85 40.75
N LYS A 242 -1.52 10.43 39.48
CA LYS A 242 -2.77 10.07 38.80
C LYS A 242 -3.31 8.75 39.33
N THR A 243 -4.63 8.67 39.46
CA THR A 243 -5.32 7.47 39.95
C THR A 243 -6.28 6.92 38.90
N TYR A 244 -6.35 5.58 38.83
CA TYR A 244 -7.18 4.84 37.88
C TYR A 244 -7.96 3.74 38.61
N SER A 245 -9.13 3.40 38.07
CA SER A 245 -9.97 2.31 38.56
C SER A 245 -9.69 1.03 37.78
N LEU A 246 -9.97 -0.13 38.37
CA LEU A 246 -9.94 -1.38 37.62
C LEU A 246 -11.13 -1.49 36.66
N PRO A 247 -11.02 -2.31 35.60
CA PRO A 247 -12.18 -2.74 34.82
C PRO A 247 -13.23 -3.42 35.70
N GLU A 248 -14.45 -3.50 35.19
CA GLU A 248 -15.57 -4.15 35.88
C GLU A 248 -15.24 -5.60 36.28
N ILE A 249 -15.56 -5.95 37.53
CA ILE A 249 -15.38 -7.28 38.10
C ILE A 249 -16.72 -7.98 38.08
N TYR A 250 -16.81 -9.10 37.36
CA TYR A 250 -18.02 -9.91 37.26
C TYR A 250 -18.14 -10.87 38.46
N PRO A 251 -19.36 -11.10 39.00
CA PRO A 251 -19.59 -12.02 40.11
C PRO A 251 -19.26 -13.46 39.77
N GLN A 252 -19.56 -13.87 38.54
CA GLN A 252 -19.37 -15.23 38.05
C GLN A 252 -18.98 -15.21 36.58
N GLY A 253 -18.21 -16.20 36.15
CA GLY A 253 -17.79 -16.33 34.75
C GLY A 253 -16.66 -17.33 34.56
N MET A 254 -16.02 -17.24 33.40
CA MET A 254 -14.79 -17.95 33.09
C MET A 254 -13.64 -16.96 32.90
N SER A 255 -12.41 -17.37 33.22
CA SER A 255 -11.18 -16.71 32.78
C SER A 255 -10.39 -17.62 31.85
N PHE A 256 -9.65 -17.00 30.93
CA PHE A 256 -8.84 -17.67 29.93
C PHE A 256 -7.45 -17.05 29.88
N GLN A 257 -6.42 -17.87 30.10
CA GLN A 257 -5.04 -17.41 30.23
C GLN A 257 -4.07 -18.33 29.50
N LEU A 258 -3.05 -17.74 28.85
CA LEU A 258 -1.87 -18.46 28.40
C LEU A 258 -0.90 -18.65 29.58
N LEU A 259 -0.69 -19.91 30.00
CA LEU A 259 0.19 -20.25 31.11
C LEU A 259 1.65 -20.39 30.67
N LYS A 260 1.86 -21.07 29.54
CA LYS A 260 3.19 -21.33 29.01
C LYS A 260 3.15 -21.45 27.49
N LYS A 261 4.21 -20.96 26.85
CA LYS A 261 4.50 -21.20 25.43
C LYS A 261 5.94 -21.64 25.29
N ASP A 262 6.16 -22.69 24.52
CA ASP A 262 7.47 -23.08 24.01
C ASP A 262 7.36 -23.40 22.51
N LYS A 263 8.44 -23.90 21.89
CA LYS A 263 8.46 -24.23 20.46
C LYS A 263 7.55 -25.41 20.09
N GLU A 264 7.23 -26.28 21.05
CA GLU A 264 6.47 -27.50 20.80
C GLU A 264 4.99 -27.32 21.10
N ARG A 265 4.63 -26.53 22.13
CA ARG A 265 3.25 -26.41 22.59
C ARG A 265 2.93 -25.10 23.29
N MET A 266 1.63 -24.80 23.28
CA MET A 266 0.98 -23.75 24.07
C MET A 266 0.10 -24.40 25.13
N GLU A 267 0.24 -23.95 26.38
CA GLU A 267 -0.56 -24.42 27.50
C GLU A 267 -1.49 -23.30 27.98
N PHE A 268 -2.79 -23.55 27.87
CA PHE A 268 -3.84 -22.65 28.31
C PHE A 268 -4.50 -23.16 29.60
N VAL A 269 -4.89 -22.23 30.45
CA VAL A 269 -5.70 -22.50 31.64
C VAL A 269 -7.03 -21.79 31.46
N ILE A 270 -8.10 -22.56 31.60
CA ILE A 270 -9.47 -22.06 31.68
C ILE A 270 -9.94 -22.28 33.10
N SER A 271 -10.43 -21.24 33.75
CA SER A 271 -10.93 -21.31 35.12
C SER A 271 -12.37 -20.83 35.18
N GLN A 272 -13.19 -21.43 36.03
CA GLN A 272 -14.59 -21.09 36.23
C GLN A 272 -14.85 -20.81 37.71
N THR A 273 -15.81 -19.92 37.99
CA THR A 273 -16.24 -19.63 39.37
C THR A 273 -16.67 -20.92 40.09
N GLU A 274 -16.14 -21.12 41.29
CA GLU A 274 -16.41 -22.31 42.09
C GLU A 274 -17.92 -22.42 42.43
N GLY A 275 -18.47 -23.63 42.33
CA GLY A 275 -19.88 -23.92 42.62
C GLY A 275 -20.81 -23.85 41.40
N LEU A 276 -20.34 -23.38 40.25
CA LEU A 276 -21.09 -23.48 39.00
C LEU A 276 -21.10 -24.93 38.47
N PRO A 277 -22.12 -25.32 37.65
CA PRO A 277 -22.19 -26.65 37.08
C PRO A 277 -21.04 -26.92 36.13
N GLU A 278 -20.65 -28.20 36.07
CA GLU A 278 -19.71 -28.71 35.09
C GLU A 278 -20.29 -28.55 33.69
N GLN A 279 -19.50 -28.01 32.76
CA GLN A 279 -19.93 -27.74 31.40
C GLN A 279 -18.84 -28.08 30.39
N ASP A 280 -19.25 -28.36 29.16
CA ASP A 280 -18.31 -28.51 28.05
C ASP A 280 -17.84 -27.12 27.58
N VAL A 281 -16.58 -27.03 27.18
CA VAL A 281 -15.97 -25.84 26.59
C VAL A 281 -15.18 -26.21 25.35
N TYR A 282 -15.09 -25.29 24.40
CA TYR A 282 -14.39 -25.47 23.14
C TYR A 282 -13.37 -24.35 22.95
N LEU A 283 -12.15 -24.71 22.59
CA LEU A 283 -11.08 -23.77 22.28
C LEU A 283 -10.74 -23.88 20.81
N LEU A 284 -11.09 -22.85 20.04
CA LEU A 284 -10.80 -22.73 18.61
C LEU A 284 -9.48 -22.00 18.43
N GLY A 285 -8.51 -22.62 17.77
CA GLY A 285 -7.28 -21.98 17.32
C GLY A 285 -7.33 -21.71 15.82
N GLN A 286 -7.18 -20.44 15.43
CA GLN A 286 -7.16 -20.02 14.02
C GLN A 286 -5.94 -19.15 13.72
N MET A 287 -5.55 -19.08 12.45
CA MET A 287 -4.48 -18.21 11.97
C MET A 287 -4.91 -17.58 10.65
N ARG A 288 -4.96 -16.23 10.61
CA ARG A 288 -5.36 -15.45 9.42
C ARG A 288 -6.66 -15.96 8.79
N GLY A 289 -7.62 -16.28 9.65
CA GLY A 289 -8.93 -16.80 9.26
C GLY A 289 -8.98 -18.31 9.00
N VAL A 290 -7.87 -19.03 8.91
CA VAL A 290 -7.89 -20.49 8.74
C VAL A 290 -8.01 -21.16 10.10
N VAL A 291 -9.01 -22.02 10.28
CA VAL A 291 -9.11 -22.85 11.49
C VAL A 291 -8.01 -23.89 11.47
N CYS A 292 -7.13 -23.85 12.46
CA CYS A 292 -6.00 -24.75 12.61
C CYS A 292 -6.35 -25.93 13.52
N CYS A 293 -7.03 -25.67 14.64
CA CYS A 293 -7.40 -26.71 15.61
C CYS A 293 -8.65 -26.35 16.41
N VAL A 294 -9.32 -27.38 16.92
CA VAL A 294 -10.41 -27.26 17.90
C VAL A 294 -10.16 -28.25 19.02
N ALA A 295 -10.07 -27.76 20.26
CA ALA A 295 -9.94 -28.59 21.45
C ALA A 295 -11.23 -28.54 22.27
N LYS A 296 -11.80 -29.70 22.57
CA LYS A 296 -12.94 -29.84 23.50
C LYS A 296 -12.42 -30.26 24.86
N GLY A 297 -12.99 -29.68 25.92
CA GLY A 297 -12.77 -30.17 27.27
C GLY A 297 -13.97 -29.97 28.16
N ARG A 298 -13.96 -30.64 29.31
CA ARG A 298 -14.99 -30.50 30.33
C ARG A 298 -14.46 -29.69 31.50
N LEU A 299 -15.11 -28.57 31.77
CA LEU A 299 -14.71 -27.59 32.76
C LEU A 299 -15.59 -27.72 34.01
N LYS A 300 -14.94 -27.93 35.16
CA LYS A 300 -15.57 -27.89 36.48
C LYS A 300 -15.10 -26.64 37.26
N ASN A 301 -13.85 -26.67 37.74
CA ASN A 301 -13.23 -25.52 38.41
C ASN A 301 -12.10 -24.93 37.56
N SER A 302 -11.21 -25.78 37.05
CA SER A 302 -10.13 -25.39 36.16
C SER A 302 -9.81 -26.53 35.20
N LEU A 303 -9.46 -26.18 33.97
CA LEU A 303 -9.09 -27.08 32.90
C LEU A 303 -7.79 -26.57 32.25
N LYS A 304 -6.84 -27.48 32.04
CA LYS A 304 -5.63 -27.20 31.25
C LYS A 304 -5.78 -27.80 29.87
N ILE A 305 -5.66 -26.98 28.83
CA ILE A 305 -5.64 -27.42 27.44
C ILE A 305 -4.24 -27.21 26.89
N LYS A 306 -3.70 -28.22 26.23
CA LYS A 306 -2.41 -28.16 25.55
C LYS A 306 -2.63 -28.25 24.06
N ILE A 307 -2.12 -27.28 23.32
CA ILE A 307 -2.22 -27.23 21.86
C ILE A 307 -0.80 -27.35 21.28
N PRO A 308 -0.51 -28.38 20.46
CA PRO A 308 0.76 -28.49 19.76
C PRO A 308 0.97 -27.29 18.83
N ALA A 309 2.18 -26.72 18.81
CA ALA A 309 2.51 -25.62 17.91
C ALA A 309 2.44 -26.05 16.44
N MET A 310 2.72 -27.33 16.14
CA MET A 310 2.67 -27.89 14.78
C MET A 310 1.30 -27.79 14.08
N GLU A 311 0.21 -27.60 14.83
CA GLU A 311 -1.12 -27.34 14.26
C GLU A 311 -1.16 -26.02 13.46
N PHE A 312 -0.21 -25.11 13.73
CA PHE A 312 -0.09 -23.82 13.04
C PHE A 312 0.99 -23.89 11.95
N PRO A 313 0.61 -23.90 10.67
CA PRO A 313 1.57 -24.15 9.59
C PRO A 313 2.59 -23.01 9.40
N TYR A 314 2.22 -21.77 9.71
CA TYR A 314 2.99 -20.58 9.38
C TYR A 314 3.46 -19.79 10.61
N GLN A 315 4.39 -18.86 10.38
CA GLN A 315 4.72 -17.80 11.34
C GLN A 315 3.57 -16.80 11.46
N GLY A 316 3.39 -16.25 12.66
CA GLY A 316 2.56 -15.06 12.90
C GLY A 316 1.65 -15.19 14.11
N ILE A 317 0.53 -14.47 14.06
CA ILE A 317 -0.43 -14.40 15.16
C ILE A 317 -1.47 -15.52 15.01
N ALA A 318 -1.54 -16.39 16.01
CA ALA A 318 -2.63 -17.33 16.21
C ALA A 318 -3.69 -16.70 17.12
N GLU A 319 -4.96 -16.79 16.73
CA GLU A 319 -6.09 -16.31 17.53
C GLU A 319 -6.78 -17.51 18.19
N PHE A 320 -6.92 -17.46 19.51
CA PHE A 320 -7.59 -18.50 20.28
C PHE A 320 -8.90 -17.97 20.86
N THR A 321 -10.02 -18.55 20.45
CA THR A 321 -11.36 -18.18 20.95
C THR A 321 -11.94 -19.30 21.81
N LEU A 322 -12.30 -18.97 23.04
CA LEU A 322 -12.96 -19.88 23.98
C LEU A 322 -14.48 -19.76 23.82
N PHE A 323 -15.15 -20.88 23.63
CA PHE A 323 -16.60 -21.02 23.57
C PHE A 323 -17.12 -21.86 24.74
N ASP A 324 -18.31 -21.51 25.23
CA ASP A 324 -19.04 -22.32 26.21
C ASP A 324 -19.79 -23.50 25.57
N GLY A 325 -20.52 -24.26 26.40
CA GLY A 325 -21.29 -25.43 25.95
C GLY A 325 -22.45 -25.10 25.01
N THR A 326 -22.81 -23.82 24.87
CA THR A 326 -23.84 -23.31 23.96
C THR A 326 -23.27 -22.71 22.68
N MET A 327 -21.95 -22.88 22.46
CA MET A 327 -21.21 -22.27 21.35
C MET A 327 -21.21 -20.74 21.38
N GLN A 328 -21.34 -20.15 22.56
CA GLN A 328 -21.15 -18.71 22.73
C GLN A 328 -19.67 -18.42 23.04
N PRO A 329 -19.01 -17.55 22.25
CA PRO A 329 -17.65 -17.12 22.54
C PRO A 329 -17.60 -16.24 23.79
N ILE A 330 -16.68 -16.59 24.69
CA ILE A 330 -16.53 -16.00 26.03
C ILE A 330 -15.29 -15.12 26.12
N ALA A 331 -14.19 -15.57 25.52
CA ALA A 331 -12.89 -14.92 25.64
C ALA A 331 -12.03 -15.17 24.39
N GLU A 332 -11.12 -14.26 24.09
CA GLU A 332 -10.15 -14.38 23.00
C GLU A 332 -8.74 -14.05 23.48
N ARG A 333 -7.74 -14.75 22.93
CA ARG A 333 -6.31 -14.52 23.19
C ARG A 333 -5.50 -14.69 21.91
N LEU A 334 -4.76 -13.65 21.54
CA LEU A 334 -3.80 -13.71 20.43
C LEU A 334 -2.45 -14.23 20.93
N VAL A 335 -1.76 -15.08 20.18
CA VAL A 335 -0.44 -15.62 20.55
C VAL A 335 0.47 -15.63 19.32
N TYR A 336 1.69 -15.09 19.44
CA TYR A 336 2.66 -15.16 18.36
C TYR A 336 3.36 -16.53 18.32
N VAL A 337 3.30 -17.21 17.19
CA VAL A 337 3.84 -18.56 16.96
C VAL A 337 4.86 -18.59 15.82
N HIS A 338 5.76 -19.56 15.88
CA HIS A 338 6.81 -19.82 14.89
C HIS A 338 7.69 -18.63 14.48
N PRO A 339 8.25 -17.85 15.44
CA PRO A 339 9.19 -16.76 15.11
C PRO A 339 10.44 -17.23 14.35
N GLU A 340 10.78 -18.51 14.44
CA GLU A 340 11.89 -19.13 13.71
C GLU A 340 11.61 -19.29 12.21
N LYS A 341 10.36 -19.52 11.78
CA LYS A 341 9.99 -19.82 10.38
C LYS A 341 10.05 -18.55 9.51
N ARG A 342 11.26 -18.13 9.14
CA ARG A 342 11.53 -16.93 8.33
C ARG A 342 12.63 -17.18 7.30
N LEU A 343 12.78 -16.25 6.36
CA LEU A 343 13.99 -16.21 5.53
C LEU A 343 15.10 -15.50 6.31
N ASN A 344 16.24 -16.18 6.42
CA ASN A 344 17.47 -15.59 6.94
C ASN A 344 18.27 -15.04 5.75
N ILE A 345 18.32 -13.72 5.63
CA ILE A 345 18.99 -13.02 4.52
C ILE A 345 20.25 -12.35 5.08
N SER A 346 21.43 -12.85 4.70
CA SER A 346 22.70 -12.13 4.91
C SER A 346 23.06 -11.36 3.65
N ILE A 347 23.47 -10.10 3.83
CA ILE A 347 24.02 -9.26 2.78
C ILE A 347 25.33 -8.66 3.26
N GLU A 348 26.39 -8.88 2.49
CA GLU A 348 27.74 -8.47 2.88
C GLU A 348 28.44 -7.76 1.71
N PRO A 349 28.96 -6.54 1.91
CA PRO A 349 29.85 -5.92 0.95
C PRO A 349 31.21 -6.62 0.95
N ASN A 350 31.88 -6.64 -0.20
CA ASN A 350 33.23 -7.22 -0.27
C ASN A 350 34.29 -6.37 0.46
N LYS A 351 34.00 -5.10 0.76
CA LYS A 351 34.82 -4.15 1.51
C LYS A 351 33.94 -3.24 2.38
N ASP A 352 34.47 -2.82 3.52
CA ASP A 352 33.82 -1.82 4.39
C ASP A 352 33.91 -0.40 3.83
N SER A 353 34.93 -0.13 3.00
CA SER A 353 35.18 1.16 2.37
C SER A 353 35.61 0.98 0.91
N TYR A 354 35.08 1.83 0.04
CA TYR A 354 35.40 1.90 -1.38
C TYR A 354 35.90 3.30 -1.73
N VAL A 355 36.72 3.42 -2.77
CA VAL A 355 37.08 4.73 -3.33
C VAL A 355 35.99 5.26 -4.27
N LEU A 356 36.04 6.55 -4.61
CA LEU A 356 35.09 7.16 -5.55
C LEU A 356 35.05 6.39 -6.88
N ARG A 357 33.84 6.16 -7.40
CA ARG A 357 33.58 5.42 -8.66
C ARG A 357 34.11 4.00 -8.71
N GLU A 358 34.56 3.44 -7.58
CA GLU A 358 34.98 2.05 -7.52
C GLU A 358 33.77 1.13 -7.76
N LYS A 359 34.01 0.01 -8.44
CA LYS A 359 33.01 -1.05 -8.59
C LYS A 359 32.87 -1.81 -7.26
N ALA A 360 31.74 -1.62 -6.60
CA ALA A 360 31.36 -2.36 -5.40
C ALA A 360 30.70 -3.69 -5.75
N THR A 361 30.74 -4.65 -4.82
CA THR A 361 30.05 -5.95 -4.97
C THR A 361 29.44 -6.38 -3.64
N LEU A 362 28.16 -6.73 -3.68
CA LEU A 362 27.39 -7.27 -2.57
C LEU A 362 27.17 -8.77 -2.79
N LYS A 363 27.48 -9.56 -1.77
CA LYS A 363 27.18 -10.98 -1.73
C LYS A 363 25.96 -11.20 -0.85
N ILE A 364 25.01 -11.98 -1.34
CA ILE A 364 23.77 -12.26 -0.65
C ILE A 364 23.67 -13.76 -0.46
N LYS A 365 23.28 -14.17 0.74
CA LYS A 365 23.01 -15.55 1.08
C LYS A 365 21.67 -15.65 1.79
N VAL A 366 20.81 -16.55 1.30
CA VAL A 366 19.47 -16.78 1.82
C VAL A 366 19.33 -18.22 2.26
N THR A 367 18.90 -18.42 3.50
CA THR A 367 18.58 -19.75 4.05
C THR A 367 17.21 -19.74 4.73
N ASP A 368 16.64 -20.93 4.89
CA ASP A 368 15.49 -21.16 5.76
C ASP A 368 15.90 -21.18 7.25
N ASP A 369 14.96 -21.59 8.11
CA ASP A 369 15.12 -21.72 9.55
C ASP A 369 16.02 -22.90 9.98
N ASP A 370 16.16 -23.92 9.13
CA ASP A 370 17.10 -25.04 9.30
C ASP A 370 18.52 -24.68 8.81
N GLY A 371 18.72 -23.49 8.24
CA GLY A 371 19.98 -23.07 7.62
C GLY A 371 20.23 -23.70 6.25
N LYS A 372 19.22 -24.33 5.63
CA LYS A 372 19.32 -24.84 4.26
C LYS A 372 19.16 -23.69 3.28
N PRO A 373 19.97 -23.64 2.21
CA PRO A 373 19.81 -22.61 1.21
C PRO A 373 18.48 -22.70 0.47
N ILE A 374 17.91 -21.55 0.13
CA ILE A 374 16.60 -21.47 -0.52
C ILE A 374 16.57 -20.38 -1.59
N GLN A 375 15.87 -20.67 -2.69
CA GLN A 375 15.59 -19.68 -3.73
C GLN A 375 14.58 -18.64 -3.22
N ALA A 376 14.90 -17.37 -3.43
CA ALA A 376 14.08 -16.25 -3.02
C ALA A 376 14.08 -15.17 -4.10
N ASN A 377 12.96 -14.44 -4.16
CA ASN A 377 12.80 -13.22 -4.93
C ASN A 377 12.98 -12.02 -3.99
N LEU A 378 14.05 -11.27 -4.23
CA LEU A 378 14.51 -10.17 -3.40
C LEU A 378 14.36 -8.84 -4.14
N GLY A 379 14.01 -7.77 -3.41
CA GLY A 379 14.14 -6.38 -3.84
C GLY A 379 15.26 -5.71 -3.07
N ILE A 380 16.13 -5.00 -3.78
CA ILE A 380 17.41 -4.51 -3.24
C ILE A 380 17.59 -3.04 -3.58
N SER A 381 17.99 -2.28 -2.57
CA SER A 381 18.33 -0.87 -2.72
C SER A 381 19.64 -0.54 -2.01
N VAL A 382 20.46 0.30 -2.63
CA VAL A 382 21.68 0.87 -2.05
C VAL A 382 21.64 2.37 -2.22
N PHE A 383 21.59 3.10 -1.12
CA PHE A 383 21.42 4.56 -1.12
C PHE A 383 22.19 5.21 0.03
N ASP A 384 22.44 6.51 -0.10
CA ASP A 384 23.10 7.32 0.91
C ASP A 384 22.27 7.34 2.19
N LYS A 385 22.93 7.06 3.32
CA LYS A 385 22.30 6.90 4.64
C LYS A 385 21.46 8.12 5.06
N ILE A 386 21.77 9.33 4.58
CA ILE A 386 20.98 10.53 4.87
C ILE A 386 19.55 10.47 4.32
N TYR A 387 19.31 9.71 3.25
CA TYR A 387 17.97 9.52 2.67
C TYR A 387 17.18 8.39 3.35
N MET A 388 17.74 7.76 4.38
CA MET A 388 16.98 6.88 5.25
C MET A 388 16.04 7.75 6.09
N ASN A 389 14.76 7.38 6.17
CA ASN A 389 13.84 8.01 7.11
C ASN A 389 13.84 7.20 8.41
N PRO A 390 14.57 7.61 9.46
CA PRO A 390 14.64 6.83 10.70
C PRO A 390 13.30 6.80 11.44
N ALA A 391 12.36 7.71 11.15
CA ALA A 391 11.01 7.68 11.73
C ALA A 391 10.09 6.63 11.09
N ASP A 392 10.54 5.94 10.03
CA ASP A 392 9.76 4.93 9.30
C ASP A 392 10.30 3.51 9.57
N PRO A 393 9.76 2.80 10.58
CA PRO A 393 10.20 1.45 10.94
C PRO A 393 9.54 0.34 10.10
N ALA A 394 8.79 0.70 9.04
CA ALA A 394 8.08 -0.27 8.22
C ALA A 394 9.04 -1.11 7.35
N ASN A 395 8.84 -2.42 7.37
CA ASN A 395 9.47 -3.38 6.46
C ASN A 395 8.50 -4.54 6.20
N ILE A 396 8.87 -5.47 5.31
CA ILE A 396 8.02 -6.60 4.93
C ILE A 396 7.55 -7.45 6.12
N LEU A 397 8.40 -7.64 7.15
CA LEU A 397 8.08 -8.44 8.33
C LEU A 397 7.09 -7.71 9.23
N THR A 398 7.39 -6.45 9.56
CA THR A 398 6.55 -5.64 10.46
C THR A 398 5.17 -5.40 9.85
N HIS A 399 5.10 -5.25 8.53
CA HIS A 399 3.83 -5.12 7.82
C HIS A 399 3.00 -6.41 7.86
N CYS A 400 3.55 -7.52 7.36
CA CYS A 400 2.80 -8.75 7.19
C CYS A 400 2.43 -9.39 8.53
N TYR A 401 3.35 -9.41 9.50
CA TYR A 401 3.12 -10.14 10.75
C TYR A 401 2.50 -9.31 11.87
N LEU A 402 2.51 -7.96 11.79
CA LEU A 402 1.93 -7.09 12.82
C LEU A 402 0.91 -6.09 12.29
N THR A 403 1.33 -5.07 11.51
CA THR A 403 0.46 -3.91 11.24
C THR A 403 -0.73 -4.22 10.33
N SER A 404 -0.65 -5.28 9.52
CA SER A 404 -1.79 -5.79 8.76
C SER A 404 -2.76 -6.65 9.57
N GLN A 405 -2.36 -7.12 10.77
CA GLN A 405 -3.10 -8.09 11.59
C GLN A 405 -3.70 -7.46 12.87
N ILE A 406 -3.09 -6.40 13.40
CA ILE A 406 -3.49 -5.74 14.64
C ILE A 406 -3.93 -4.31 14.33
N ARG A 407 -4.97 -3.83 15.03
CA ARG A 407 -5.46 -2.46 14.91
C ARG A 407 -4.67 -1.49 15.79
N GLY A 408 -4.48 -0.26 15.32
CA GLY A 408 -3.76 0.79 16.03
C GLY A 408 -2.30 0.93 15.58
N GLY A 409 -1.73 2.12 15.79
CA GLY A 409 -0.32 2.37 15.51
C GLY A 409 0.58 1.60 16.49
N ILE A 410 1.54 0.86 15.96
CA ILE A 410 2.54 0.13 16.74
C ILE A 410 3.80 1.00 16.81
N HIS A 411 4.30 1.20 18.02
CA HIS A 411 5.57 1.89 18.21
C HIS A 411 6.73 0.91 17.95
N ASP A 412 7.74 1.37 17.20
CA ASP A 412 8.93 0.61 16.78
C ASP A 412 8.68 -0.90 16.53
N PRO A 413 7.87 -1.27 15.52
CA PRO A 413 7.56 -2.68 15.27
C PRO A 413 8.79 -3.51 14.86
N ALA A 414 9.89 -2.89 14.42
CA ALA A 414 11.11 -3.61 14.06
C ALA A 414 11.78 -4.24 15.29
N TYR A 415 11.59 -3.65 16.47
CA TYR A 415 12.09 -4.17 17.75
C TYR A 415 11.74 -5.63 17.98
N TYR A 416 10.50 -6.03 17.67
CA TYR A 416 9.98 -7.37 17.94
C TYR A 416 10.60 -8.47 17.06
N PHE A 417 11.23 -8.10 15.95
CA PHE A 417 11.87 -9.04 15.01
C PHE A 417 13.40 -9.03 15.10
N ASN A 418 13.99 -8.02 15.73
CA ASN A 418 15.44 -7.94 15.91
C ASN A 418 15.92 -8.97 16.94
N GLU A 419 16.81 -9.88 16.52
CA GLU A 419 17.25 -10.95 17.40
C GLU A 419 18.21 -10.55 18.52
N GLU A 420 18.83 -9.37 18.38
CA GLU A 420 19.69 -8.79 19.41
C GLU A 420 18.89 -8.43 20.68
N ASN A 421 17.60 -8.17 20.53
CA ASN A 421 16.68 -7.92 21.64
C ASN A 421 16.25 -9.24 22.28
N LYS A 422 16.82 -9.55 23.44
CA LYS A 422 16.57 -10.83 24.13
C LYS A 422 15.15 -10.96 24.69
N ASP A 423 14.52 -9.84 25.01
CA ASP A 423 13.18 -9.70 25.57
C ASP A 423 12.10 -9.45 24.49
N ARG A 424 12.45 -9.54 23.20
CA ARG A 424 11.54 -9.27 22.08
C ARG A 424 10.26 -10.10 22.11
N MET A 425 10.33 -11.34 22.60
CA MET A 425 9.18 -12.24 22.62
C MET A 425 8.24 -11.95 23.79
N GLU A 426 8.78 -11.52 24.93
CA GLU A 426 8.03 -11.01 26.07
C GLU A 426 7.35 -9.68 25.70
N ALA A 427 8.08 -8.78 25.03
CA ALA A 427 7.54 -7.54 24.48
C ALA A 427 6.42 -7.81 23.46
N MET A 428 6.60 -8.80 22.57
CA MET A 428 5.58 -9.22 21.61
C MET A 428 4.32 -9.73 22.32
N ASP A 429 4.46 -10.51 23.40
CA ASP A 429 3.30 -10.96 24.18
C ASP A 429 2.56 -9.78 24.83
N LEU A 430 3.29 -8.77 25.34
CA LEU A 430 2.69 -7.54 25.87
C LEU A 430 1.95 -6.73 24.81
N LEU A 431 2.50 -6.63 23.60
CA LEU A 431 1.83 -6.00 22.46
C LEU A 431 0.49 -6.69 22.16
N LEU A 432 0.49 -8.03 22.11
CA LEU A 432 -0.72 -8.82 21.87
C LEU A 432 -1.73 -8.77 23.02
N LEU A 433 -1.26 -8.61 24.26
CA LEU A 433 -2.10 -8.46 25.46
C LEU A 433 -2.71 -7.07 25.62
N THR A 434 -2.23 -6.06 24.88
CA THR A 434 -2.68 -4.67 25.00
C THR A 434 -3.30 -4.17 23.70
N GLN A 435 -2.54 -4.02 22.62
CA GLN A 435 -3.05 -3.55 21.32
C GLN A 435 -3.72 -4.66 20.53
N GLY A 436 -3.23 -5.90 20.66
CA GLY A 436 -3.91 -7.09 20.16
C GLY A 436 -5.12 -7.51 21.01
N TRP A 437 -5.37 -6.83 22.13
CA TRP A 437 -6.42 -7.21 23.06
C TRP A 437 -7.81 -7.00 22.47
N ARG A 438 -8.66 -8.00 22.66
CA ARG A 438 -10.05 -7.98 22.20
C ARG A 438 -10.96 -8.38 23.37
N ARG A 439 -11.79 -7.45 23.85
CA ARG A 439 -12.97 -7.80 24.65
C ARG A 439 -13.98 -8.43 23.71
N TYR A 440 -14.34 -9.69 23.93
CA TYR A 440 -15.45 -10.25 23.18
C TYR A 440 -16.75 -9.59 23.64
N VAL A 441 -17.21 -8.58 22.90
CA VAL A 441 -18.55 -8.01 23.04
C VAL A 441 -19.40 -8.69 21.99
N TRP A 442 -20.29 -9.59 22.42
CA TRP A 442 -21.30 -10.15 21.53
C TRP A 442 -22.22 -9.01 21.08
N SER A 443 -22.01 -8.51 19.87
CA SER A 443 -23.10 -7.91 19.11
C SER A 443 -23.59 -8.99 18.14
N ALA A 444 -24.89 -9.27 18.18
CA ALA A 444 -25.58 -9.90 17.05
C ALA A 444 -25.36 -9.13 15.72
N ASP A 445 -24.72 -7.95 15.79
CA ASP A 445 -24.39 -7.02 14.72
C ASP A 445 -22.92 -7.08 14.26
N ARG A 446 -22.17 -8.19 14.43
CA ARG A 446 -21.14 -8.48 13.40
C ARG A 446 -21.91 -8.83 12.14
N LEU A 447 -22.39 -7.79 11.45
CA LEU A 447 -22.82 -7.91 10.06
C LEU A 447 -21.73 -8.73 9.35
N PRO A 448 -22.10 -9.79 8.62
CA PRO A 448 -21.14 -10.49 7.78
C PRO A 448 -20.39 -9.42 6.98
N TYR A 449 -19.08 -9.55 6.84
CA TYR A 449 -18.33 -8.64 6.01
C TYR A 449 -18.95 -8.64 4.60
N HIS A 450 -19.64 -7.56 4.23
CA HIS A 450 -20.41 -7.43 2.99
C HIS A 450 -19.71 -6.48 2.00
N GLY A 451 -18.38 -6.41 2.05
CA GLY A 451 -17.62 -5.69 1.03
C GLY A 451 -17.64 -6.49 -0.27
N GLU A 452 -18.37 -6.00 -1.27
CA GLU A 452 -18.32 -6.56 -2.63
C GLU A 452 -17.02 -6.12 -3.34
N ILE A 453 -16.49 -7.02 -4.16
CA ILE A 453 -15.36 -6.77 -5.06
C ILE A 453 -15.82 -5.82 -6.16
N PHE A 454 -15.07 -4.74 -6.37
CA PHE A 454 -15.47 -3.71 -7.34
C PHE A 454 -14.35 -3.28 -8.30
N LEU A 455 -13.08 -3.49 -7.94
CA LEU A 455 -11.94 -3.12 -8.78
C LEU A 455 -11.71 -4.18 -9.86
N PRO A 456 -11.82 -3.84 -11.16
CA PRO A 456 -11.46 -4.77 -12.22
C PRO A 456 -9.96 -4.72 -12.50
N ASP A 457 -9.44 -5.82 -13.04
CA ASP A 457 -8.09 -5.82 -13.61
C ASP A 457 -8.07 -5.15 -14.99
N GLU A 458 -9.15 -5.29 -15.74
CA GLU A 458 -9.30 -4.85 -17.12
C GLU A 458 -9.97 -3.47 -17.20
N ILE A 459 -9.90 -2.82 -18.36
CA ILE A 459 -10.70 -1.63 -18.64
C ILE A 459 -11.96 -2.08 -19.37
N SER A 460 -13.13 -1.82 -18.78
CA SER A 460 -14.43 -2.09 -19.40
C SER A 460 -15.19 -0.81 -19.70
N GLY A 461 -16.06 -0.87 -20.70
CA GLY A 461 -16.93 0.23 -21.07
C GLY A 461 -18.06 -0.19 -21.98
N THR A 462 -18.89 0.78 -22.34
CA THR A 462 -20.03 0.56 -23.25
C THR A 462 -20.01 1.58 -24.37
N GLN A 463 -20.20 1.10 -25.59
CA GLN A 463 -20.38 1.92 -26.78
C GLN A 463 -21.87 2.09 -27.07
N THR A 464 -22.36 3.33 -27.00
CA THR A 464 -23.75 3.69 -27.33
C THR A 464 -23.84 4.42 -28.66
N ILE A 465 -24.95 4.21 -29.37
CA ILE A 465 -25.22 4.84 -30.68
C ILE A 465 -26.24 5.96 -30.48
N GLY A 466 -25.86 7.19 -30.83
CA GLY A 466 -26.73 8.36 -30.65
C GLY A 466 -27.93 8.45 -31.59
N SER A 467 -27.99 7.64 -32.65
CA SER A 467 -29.06 7.65 -33.66
C SER A 467 -30.11 6.56 -33.42
N LYS A 468 -31.32 6.95 -32.99
CA LYS A 468 -32.46 6.02 -32.75
C LYS A 468 -32.86 5.19 -33.97
N LYS A 469 -32.68 5.71 -35.19
CA LYS A 469 -33.05 5.02 -36.44
C LYS A 469 -32.02 3.95 -36.83
N LYS A 470 -30.73 4.23 -36.63
CA LYS A 470 -29.62 3.31 -36.95
C LYS A 470 -29.27 2.34 -35.83
N SER A 471 -29.67 2.62 -34.59
CA SER A 471 -29.55 1.68 -33.47
C SER A 471 -30.22 0.33 -33.74
N LYS A 472 -31.33 0.30 -34.51
CA LYS A 472 -32.00 -0.94 -34.95
C LYS A 472 -31.24 -1.71 -36.04
N GLU A 473 -30.40 -1.05 -36.83
CA GLU A 473 -29.61 -1.67 -37.92
C GLU A 473 -28.36 -2.41 -37.37
N THR A 474 -27.87 -1.99 -36.20
CA THR A 474 -26.64 -2.50 -35.57
C THR A 474 -26.88 -3.40 -34.34
N GLN A 475 -28.13 -3.74 -34.02
CA GLN A 475 -28.51 -4.57 -32.86
C GLN A 475 -27.99 -6.01 -32.91
N SER A 476 -27.41 -6.45 -34.03
CA SER A 476 -26.91 -7.81 -34.24
C SER A 476 -25.48 -7.89 -34.81
N THR A 477 -24.71 -6.80 -34.75
CA THR A 477 -23.36 -6.73 -35.33
C THR A 477 -22.34 -6.26 -34.31
N GLU A 478 -21.28 -7.03 -34.13
CA GLU A 478 -20.11 -6.66 -33.33
C GLU A 478 -19.50 -5.36 -33.86
N GLN A 479 -19.03 -4.50 -32.95
CA GLN A 479 -18.53 -3.17 -33.29
C GLN A 479 -17.06 -3.07 -32.97
N LEU A 480 -16.25 -2.59 -33.92
CA LEU A 480 -14.81 -2.51 -33.75
C LEU A 480 -14.38 -1.19 -33.10
N ILE A 481 -13.48 -1.27 -32.12
CA ILE A 481 -12.85 -0.13 -31.45
C ILE A 481 -11.34 -0.26 -31.63
N GLN A 482 -10.70 0.81 -32.11
CA GLN A 482 -9.24 0.92 -32.13
C GLN A 482 -8.77 1.44 -30.77
N VAL A 483 -7.81 0.74 -30.18
CA VAL A 483 -7.16 1.06 -28.91
C VAL A 483 -5.72 1.45 -29.21
N SER A 484 -5.32 2.68 -28.88
CA SER A 484 -3.97 3.20 -29.14
C SER A 484 -3.24 3.58 -27.85
N GLY A 485 -1.94 3.29 -27.79
CA GLY A 485 -1.06 3.68 -26.69
C GLY A 485 -0.43 5.06 -26.87
N ALA A 486 0.32 5.50 -25.86
CA ALA A 486 1.04 6.78 -25.86
C ALA A 486 2.09 6.92 -26.98
N GLU A 487 2.67 5.81 -27.42
CA GLU A 487 3.62 5.74 -28.54
C GLU A 487 2.93 5.67 -29.92
N GLY A 488 1.60 5.54 -29.95
CA GLY A 488 0.79 5.45 -31.17
C GLY A 488 0.68 4.06 -31.79
N ASN A 489 1.24 3.03 -31.15
CA ASN A 489 0.89 1.64 -31.44
C ASN A 489 -0.61 1.40 -31.20
N SER A 490 -1.23 0.53 -31.99
CA SER A 490 -2.68 0.31 -31.95
C SER A 490 -3.04 -1.16 -32.06
N VAL A 491 -4.06 -1.54 -31.31
CA VAL A 491 -4.72 -2.85 -31.32
C VAL A 491 -6.22 -2.63 -31.54
N PHE A 492 -6.96 -3.65 -31.98
CA PHE A 492 -8.40 -3.57 -32.14
C PHE A 492 -9.11 -4.50 -31.16
N VAL A 493 -10.21 -4.02 -30.58
CA VAL A 493 -11.08 -4.81 -29.71
C VAL A 493 -12.51 -4.77 -30.25
N TRP A 494 -13.24 -5.86 -30.00
CA TRP A 494 -14.65 -5.97 -30.35
C TRP A 494 -15.53 -5.57 -29.17
N ALA A 495 -16.53 -4.75 -29.46
CA ALA A 495 -17.68 -4.57 -28.59
C ALA A 495 -18.77 -5.57 -29.00
N ASP A 496 -19.38 -6.22 -28.00
CA ASP A 496 -20.43 -7.20 -28.20
C ASP A 496 -21.72 -6.58 -28.77
N SER A 497 -22.77 -7.40 -28.96
CA SER A 497 -24.06 -6.93 -29.47
C SER A 497 -24.78 -5.91 -28.56
N ALA A 498 -24.43 -5.86 -27.28
CA ALA A 498 -24.91 -4.84 -26.33
C ALA A 498 -24.03 -3.58 -26.32
N GLY A 499 -22.90 -3.59 -27.05
CA GLY A 499 -21.92 -2.53 -27.10
C GLY A 499 -20.90 -2.59 -25.95
N CYS A 500 -20.90 -3.64 -25.13
CA CYS A 500 -19.92 -3.81 -24.06
C CYS A 500 -18.58 -4.25 -24.65
N PHE A 501 -17.49 -3.63 -24.20
CA PHE A 501 -16.13 -4.00 -24.60
C PHE A 501 -15.23 -4.05 -23.37
N THR A 502 -14.16 -4.83 -23.51
CA THR A 502 -13.11 -5.00 -22.51
C THR A 502 -11.75 -4.85 -23.17
N ILE A 503 -10.83 -4.18 -22.49
CA ILE A 503 -9.41 -4.12 -22.85
C ILE A 503 -8.67 -4.96 -21.81
N ASP A 504 -8.20 -6.12 -22.27
CA ASP A 504 -7.50 -7.08 -21.43
C ASP A 504 -6.14 -6.57 -20.97
N THR A 505 -5.62 -7.20 -19.93
CA THR A 505 -4.34 -6.82 -19.32
C THR A 505 -3.17 -6.90 -20.29
N ASP A 506 -3.18 -7.87 -21.21
CA ASP A 506 -2.11 -8.04 -22.20
C ASP A 506 -2.11 -6.88 -23.20
N ILE A 507 -3.29 -6.47 -23.67
CA ILE A 507 -3.42 -5.29 -24.54
C ILE A 507 -2.93 -4.05 -23.79
N MET A 508 -3.30 -3.87 -22.51
CA MET A 508 -2.81 -2.74 -21.71
C MET A 508 -1.29 -2.73 -21.51
N LYS A 509 -0.64 -3.91 -21.47
CA LYS A 509 0.83 -4.02 -21.45
C LYS A 509 1.41 -3.61 -22.80
N ASP A 510 0.83 -4.06 -23.91
CA ASP A 510 1.29 -3.71 -25.25
C ASP A 510 1.19 -2.20 -25.50
N VAL A 511 0.10 -1.56 -25.06
CA VAL A 511 -0.14 -0.12 -25.23
C VAL A 511 0.30 0.74 -24.03
N ARG A 512 1.15 0.19 -23.14
CA ARG A 512 1.60 0.83 -21.90
C ARG A 512 2.21 2.20 -22.14
N GLY A 513 1.83 3.18 -21.32
CA GLY A 513 2.25 4.58 -21.48
C GLY A 513 1.45 5.61 -20.68
N GLY A 514 0.74 5.19 -19.63
CA GLY A 514 -0.14 6.00 -18.79
C GLY A 514 -1.57 6.06 -19.32
N TYR A 515 -1.78 6.56 -20.53
CA TYR A 515 -3.11 6.68 -21.12
C TYR A 515 -3.34 5.74 -22.30
N VAL A 516 -4.57 5.27 -22.41
CA VAL A 516 -5.09 4.50 -23.53
C VAL A 516 -6.14 5.33 -24.26
N TYR A 517 -6.04 5.37 -25.58
CA TYR A 517 -6.89 6.14 -26.48
C TYR A 517 -7.82 5.22 -27.25
N LEU A 518 -9.12 5.48 -27.21
CA LEU A 518 -10.14 4.63 -27.82
C LEU A 518 -10.84 5.37 -28.96
N LYS A 519 -10.91 4.74 -30.13
CA LYS A 519 -11.60 5.25 -31.31
C LYS A 519 -12.63 4.23 -31.81
N PRO A 520 -13.93 4.51 -31.69
CA PRO A 520 -14.96 3.76 -32.38
C PRO A 520 -14.74 3.81 -33.89
N MET A 521 -14.77 2.65 -34.56
CA MET A 521 -14.59 2.56 -36.02
C MET A 521 -15.90 2.72 -36.80
N LEU A 522 -17.02 2.97 -36.10
CA LEU A 522 -18.30 3.32 -36.73
C LEU A 522 -18.22 4.66 -37.46
N SER A 523 -18.97 4.79 -38.55
CA SER A 523 -19.01 6.04 -39.32
C SER A 523 -19.61 7.19 -38.49
N LYS A 524 -19.23 8.43 -38.83
CA LYS A 524 -19.70 9.64 -38.13
C LYS A 524 -21.23 9.77 -38.07
N GLU A 525 -21.96 9.13 -38.99
CA GLU A 525 -23.43 9.11 -39.01
C GLU A 525 -24.05 8.44 -37.78
N PHE A 526 -23.37 7.43 -37.21
CA PHE A 526 -23.85 6.71 -36.03
C PHE A 526 -23.69 7.51 -34.73
N ARG A 527 -22.85 8.56 -34.74
CA ARG A 527 -22.51 9.38 -33.56
C ARG A 527 -22.20 8.49 -32.35
N PRO A 528 -21.20 7.61 -32.45
CA PRO A 528 -20.85 6.70 -31.37
C PRO A 528 -20.40 7.49 -30.14
N LYS A 529 -20.72 6.98 -28.95
CA LYS A 529 -20.23 7.48 -27.67
C LYS A 529 -19.68 6.32 -26.85
N LEU A 530 -18.55 6.54 -26.21
CA LEU A 530 -17.99 5.59 -25.26
C LEU A 530 -18.21 6.10 -23.83
N GLU A 531 -18.70 5.22 -22.98
CA GLU A 531 -18.77 5.40 -21.53
C GLU A 531 -17.79 4.39 -20.92
N ILE A 532 -16.78 4.89 -20.21
CA ILE A 532 -15.71 4.09 -19.60
C ILE A 532 -15.75 4.37 -18.10
N THR A 533 -15.73 3.32 -17.29
CA THR A 533 -15.78 3.44 -15.84
C THR A 533 -14.40 3.81 -15.29
N ASP A 534 -14.33 4.91 -14.53
CA ASP A 534 -13.16 5.25 -13.72
C ASP A 534 -13.43 4.88 -12.26
N TYR A 535 -12.59 4.00 -11.71
CA TYR A 535 -12.73 3.47 -10.37
C TYR A 535 -12.00 4.29 -9.31
N PHE A 536 -11.07 5.18 -9.69
CA PHE A 536 -10.33 5.98 -8.70
C PHE A 536 -11.23 6.88 -7.83
N PRO A 537 -12.27 7.55 -8.35
CA PRO A 537 -13.20 8.31 -7.49
C PRO A 537 -13.89 7.46 -6.41
N LEU A 538 -14.18 6.19 -6.72
CA LEU A 538 -14.76 5.25 -5.76
C LEU A 538 -13.72 4.81 -4.71
N ILE A 539 -12.47 4.57 -5.11
CA ILE A 539 -11.35 4.33 -4.18
C ILE A 539 -11.22 5.51 -3.20
N ASP A 540 -11.18 6.74 -3.72
CA ASP A 540 -11.03 7.97 -2.94
C ASP A 540 -12.18 8.13 -1.93
N SER A 541 -13.41 7.76 -2.30
CA SER A 541 -14.57 7.84 -1.42
C SER A 541 -14.55 6.78 -0.30
N LEU A 542 -14.05 5.58 -0.58
CA LEU A 542 -14.01 4.49 0.38
C LEU A 542 -12.85 4.66 1.37
N ARG A 543 -11.66 5.05 0.87
CA ARG A 543 -10.45 5.20 1.70
C ARG A 543 -10.63 6.23 2.81
N LYS A 544 -11.29 7.36 2.52
CA LYS A 544 -11.57 8.44 3.48
C LYS A 544 -12.35 8.01 4.72
N ASN A 545 -13.09 6.91 4.62
CA ASN A 545 -13.92 6.38 5.70
C ASN A 545 -13.25 5.22 6.45
N ARG A 546 -12.00 4.87 6.12
CA ARG A 546 -11.26 3.78 6.75
C ARG A 546 -10.20 4.31 7.70
N PRO A 547 -9.94 3.59 8.80
CA PRO A 547 -8.81 3.91 9.64
C PRO A 547 -7.49 3.61 8.91
N SER A 548 -6.54 4.54 9.01
CA SER A 548 -5.15 4.35 8.62
C SER A 548 -4.29 4.24 9.88
N TYR A 549 -3.60 3.11 10.04
CA TYR A 549 -2.68 2.86 11.13
C TYR A 549 -1.28 2.67 10.55
N TYR A 550 -0.42 3.68 10.72
CA TYR A 550 0.98 3.59 10.34
C TYR A 550 1.86 3.50 11.59
N PRO A 551 2.89 2.65 11.63
CA PRO A 551 3.79 2.57 12.77
C PRO A 551 4.57 3.87 12.96
N ILE A 552 4.95 4.16 14.20
CA ILE A 552 5.65 5.40 14.55
C ILE A 552 6.89 5.02 15.36
N MET A 553 8.00 5.70 15.14
CA MET A 553 9.17 5.65 16.02
C MET A 553 9.46 7.07 16.51
N ASP A 554 9.49 7.28 17.82
CA ASP A 554 9.94 8.56 18.37
C ASP A 554 11.48 8.61 18.36
N LEU A 555 12.03 9.54 17.60
CA LEU A 555 13.47 9.75 17.50
C LEU A 555 14.04 10.53 18.68
N SER A 556 13.19 11.08 19.56
CA SER A 556 13.59 11.95 20.66
C SER A 556 14.61 11.31 21.63
N GLU A 557 14.59 9.99 21.78
CA GLU A 557 15.58 9.24 22.56
C GLU A 557 16.91 9.00 21.80
N THR A 558 16.88 8.96 20.47
CA THR A 558 18.02 8.64 19.60
C THR A 558 18.86 9.88 19.26
N VAL A 559 18.28 11.07 19.32
CA VAL A 559 18.94 12.37 19.04
C VAL A 559 20.16 12.59 19.93
N GLY A 560 20.21 12.00 21.13
CA GLY A 560 21.36 12.13 22.04
C GLY A 560 22.64 11.42 21.56
N ARG A 561 22.56 10.46 20.63
CA ARG A 561 23.70 9.59 20.28
C ARG A 561 24.16 9.66 18.82
N GLN A 562 23.32 10.08 17.87
CA GLN A 562 23.64 10.05 16.43
C GLN A 562 23.97 11.40 15.80
N VAL A 563 23.69 12.53 16.46
CA VAL A 563 23.94 13.87 15.89
C VAL A 563 25.44 14.20 15.78
N LEU A 564 26.32 13.40 16.39
CA LEU A 564 27.76 13.71 16.45
C LEU A 564 28.62 13.21 15.27
N ASP A 565 28.08 12.47 14.29
CA ASP A 565 28.89 11.91 13.19
C ASP A 565 28.47 12.31 11.76
N MET A 566 27.45 13.15 11.59
CA MET A 566 27.17 13.75 10.27
C MET A 566 27.94 15.06 10.12
N LEU A 567 29.26 14.96 9.97
CA LEU A 567 30.08 16.05 9.46
C LEU A 567 29.75 16.26 7.98
N VAL A 568 28.86 17.22 7.74
CA VAL A 568 28.68 17.89 6.46
C VAL A 568 30.02 18.49 6.05
N VAL A 569 30.74 17.90 5.10
CA VAL A 569 31.69 18.63 4.25
C VAL A 569 31.86 17.91 2.90
N SER A 570 31.33 18.51 1.83
CA SER A 570 32.26 19.20 0.94
C SER A 570 31.77 20.65 0.75
N ASN A 571 32.54 21.57 1.30
CA ASN A 571 32.56 22.97 0.85
C ASN A 571 33.25 23.08 -0.52
N ASP A 572 33.58 21.96 -1.17
CA ASP A 572 33.98 21.87 -2.57
C ASP A 572 32.71 21.98 -3.42
N SER A 573 32.10 23.15 -3.30
CA SER A 573 30.89 23.61 -3.99
C SER A 573 31.17 23.68 -5.48
N THR A 574 31.20 22.54 -6.18
CA THR A 574 30.62 22.54 -7.51
C THR A 574 29.13 22.63 -7.29
N ILE A 575 28.64 23.86 -7.20
CA ILE A 575 27.27 24.17 -7.57
C ILE A 575 27.19 23.61 -8.99
N LEU A 576 26.56 22.44 -9.15
CA LEU A 576 25.87 22.14 -10.39
C LEU A 576 24.89 23.29 -10.51
N LEU A 577 25.29 24.33 -11.24
CA LEU A 577 24.34 25.31 -11.74
C LEU A 577 23.28 24.48 -12.43
N ASP A 578 22.01 24.77 -12.15
CA ASP A 578 20.90 24.31 -12.99
C ASP A 578 21.31 24.57 -14.44
N GLU A 579 21.78 23.54 -15.13
CA GLU A 579 22.23 23.74 -16.48
C GLU A 579 20.98 23.98 -17.31
N VAL A 580 21.00 25.13 -17.95
CA VAL A 580 19.92 25.80 -18.65
C VAL A 580 18.85 26.36 -17.70
N VAL A 581 19.08 27.60 -17.28
CA VAL A 581 18.00 28.58 -17.12
C VAL A 581 17.13 28.47 -18.37
N VAL A 582 15.98 27.82 -18.23
CA VAL A 582 14.93 27.83 -19.22
C VAL A 582 14.46 29.28 -19.32
N THR A 583 15.09 30.03 -20.23
CA THR A 583 14.73 31.42 -20.57
C THR A 583 13.32 31.53 -21.15
N ARG A 584 12.64 30.40 -21.34
CA ARG A 584 11.31 30.32 -21.94
C ARG A 584 10.45 29.26 -21.25
N LYS A 585 9.54 29.69 -20.36
CA LYS A 585 8.41 28.85 -19.94
C LYS A 585 7.76 28.25 -21.19
N ALA A 586 7.79 26.92 -21.32
CA ALA A 586 7.13 26.24 -22.43
C ALA A 586 5.65 26.64 -22.41
N ARG A 587 5.21 27.35 -23.44
CA ARG A 587 3.81 27.77 -23.59
C ARG A 587 2.91 26.60 -23.99
N LYS A 588 3.51 25.53 -24.55
CA LYS A 588 2.83 24.30 -24.93
C LYS A 588 2.82 23.32 -23.75
N PRO A 589 1.67 22.73 -23.40
CA PRO A 589 1.57 21.76 -22.32
C PRO A 589 2.38 20.50 -22.65
N PHE A 590 3.02 19.91 -21.64
CA PHE A 590 3.67 18.60 -21.77
C PHE A 590 2.63 17.54 -22.13
N ARG A 591 2.94 16.70 -23.13
CA ARG A 591 2.03 15.71 -23.71
C ARG A 591 2.81 14.47 -24.11
N ASP A 592 2.16 13.32 -24.05
CA ASP A 592 2.69 12.11 -24.69
C ASP A 592 2.79 12.27 -26.21
N LYS A 593 3.54 11.35 -26.85
CA LYS A 593 3.81 11.39 -28.29
C LYS A 593 2.54 11.30 -29.14
N PHE A 594 1.56 10.50 -28.73
CA PHE A 594 0.29 10.38 -29.44
C PHE A 594 -0.49 11.71 -29.45
N MET A 595 -0.64 12.35 -28.30
CA MET A 595 -1.25 13.67 -28.18
C MET A 595 -0.43 14.76 -28.87
N GLY A 596 0.90 14.68 -28.83
CA GLY A 596 1.80 15.56 -29.59
C GLY A 596 1.62 15.42 -31.10
N ARG A 597 1.38 14.19 -31.60
CA ARG A 597 1.04 13.94 -33.00
C ARG A 597 -0.33 14.52 -33.36
N LEU A 598 -1.33 14.36 -32.50
CA LEU A 598 -2.65 14.97 -32.71
C LEU A 598 -2.58 16.50 -32.73
N ASP A 599 -1.77 17.10 -31.86
CA ASP A 599 -1.55 18.54 -31.83
C ASP A 599 -0.86 19.04 -33.12
N SER A 600 0.14 18.29 -33.58
CA SER A 600 0.84 18.57 -34.83
C SER A 600 -0.11 18.45 -36.04
N LEU A 601 -0.96 17.41 -36.06
CA LEU A 601 -1.98 17.23 -37.10
C LEU A 601 -3.03 18.33 -37.05
N ALA A 602 -3.45 18.73 -35.84
CA ALA A 602 -4.38 19.83 -35.65
C ALA A 602 -3.83 21.13 -36.22
N GLN A 603 -2.53 21.42 -36.05
CA GLN A 603 -1.84 22.57 -36.64
C GLN A 603 -1.70 22.50 -38.17
N MET A 604 -1.93 21.34 -38.79
CA MET A 604 -1.92 21.17 -40.25
C MET A 604 -3.33 21.20 -40.86
N ASP A 605 -4.37 21.43 -40.04
CA ASP A 605 -5.77 21.35 -40.48
C ASP A 605 -6.19 22.51 -41.40
N VAL A 606 -7.27 22.24 -42.12
CA VAL A 606 -7.84 23.00 -43.22
C VAL A 606 -8.58 24.24 -42.69
N GLY A 607 -7.84 25.33 -42.50
CA GLY A 607 -8.39 26.62 -42.02
C GLY A 607 -7.46 27.43 -41.12
N MET A 608 -6.26 26.90 -40.83
CA MET A 608 -5.27 27.53 -39.97
C MET A 608 -4.82 28.90 -40.46
N PRO A 609 -4.31 29.75 -39.55
CA PRO A 609 -3.75 31.03 -39.92
C PRO A 609 -2.62 30.87 -40.94
N TRP A 610 -2.64 31.69 -41.98
CA TRP A 610 -1.65 31.65 -43.05
C TRP A 610 -1.23 33.06 -43.45
N VAL A 611 -0.04 33.18 -44.03
CA VAL A 611 0.50 34.46 -44.47
C VAL A 611 0.30 34.57 -45.98
N CYS A 612 -0.41 35.60 -46.41
CA CYS A 612 -0.60 35.86 -47.84
C CYS A 612 0.66 36.43 -48.49
N PRO A 613 0.76 36.44 -49.83
CA PRO A 613 1.90 37.01 -50.54
C PRO A 613 2.20 38.48 -50.18
N GLU A 614 1.19 39.22 -49.73
CA GLU A 614 1.28 40.62 -49.30
C GLU A 614 1.77 40.75 -47.84
N GLY A 615 1.96 39.63 -47.13
CA GLY A 615 2.49 39.58 -45.76
C GLY A 615 1.43 39.71 -44.65
N HIS A 616 0.13 39.77 -44.99
CA HIS A 616 -0.96 39.78 -44.02
C HIS A 616 -1.19 38.38 -43.44
N LEU A 617 -1.59 38.34 -42.17
CA LEU A 617 -1.98 37.10 -41.49
C LEU A 617 -3.50 36.92 -41.61
N GLU A 618 -3.90 35.86 -42.29
CA GLU A 618 -5.30 35.53 -42.55
C GLU A 618 -5.79 34.47 -41.54
N ASN A 619 -7.10 34.42 -41.27
CA ASN A 619 -7.77 33.40 -40.46
C ASN A 619 -7.27 33.28 -39.00
N TYR A 620 -6.58 34.30 -38.48
CA TYR A 620 -6.12 34.33 -37.08
C TYR A 620 -7.18 34.84 -36.10
N LYS A 621 -8.02 35.77 -36.55
CA LYS A 621 -9.09 36.39 -35.76
C LYS A 621 -10.34 36.45 -36.61
N GLU A 622 -11.48 36.07 -36.03
CA GLU A 622 -12.75 36.05 -36.74
C GLU A 622 -13.08 37.43 -37.34
N GLY A 623 -13.42 37.46 -38.63
CA GLY A 623 -13.66 38.69 -39.39
C GLY A 623 -12.41 39.42 -39.90
N TYR A 624 -11.20 39.07 -39.47
CA TYR A 624 -9.95 39.67 -39.94
C TYR A 624 -9.29 38.80 -41.01
N THR A 625 -9.97 38.65 -42.15
CA THR A 625 -9.51 37.90 -43.31
C THR A 625 -9.90 38.68 -44.55
N VAL A 626 -8.92 39.11 -45.35
CA VAL A 626 -9.13 39.83 -46.62
C VAL A 626 -9.23 38.87 -47.82
N HIS A 627 -8.80 37.62 -47.65
CA HIS A 627 -8.85 36.60 -48.70
C HIS A 627 -9.82 35.46 -48.37
N HIS A 628 -10.75 35.16 -49.29
CA HIS A 628 -11.64 34.00 -49.15
C HIS A 628 -10.88 32.66 -49.24
N ASP A 629 -11.28 31.66 -48.45
CA ASP A 629 -10.70 30.32 -48.52
C ASP A 629 -11.29 29.51 -49.70
N PRO A 630 -10.45 28.92 -50.58
CA PRO A 630 -10.86 28.16 -51.78
C PRO A 630 -11.73 26.95 -51.48
N ARG A 631 -11.70 26.47 -50.24
CA ARG A 631 -12.48 25.30 -49.81
C ARG A 631 -13.90 25.66 -49.38
N TYR A 632 -14.15 26.93 -49.06
CA TYR A 632 -15.44 27.41 -48.57
C TYR A 632 -16.09 28.44 -49.50
N CYS A 633 -15.37 28.92 -50.53
CA CYS A 633 -15.89 29.84 -51.55
C CYS A 633 -15.25 29.52 -52.91
N PRO A 634 -16.01 29.31 -53.99
CA PRO A 634 -15.47 29.04 -55.33
C PRO A 634 -15.12 30.31 -56.14
N SER A 635 -14.79 31.42 -55.46
CA SER A 635 -14.50 32.71 -56.10
C SER A 635 -13.20 32.68 -56.94
N PRO A 636 -13.16 33.33 -58.12
CA PRO A 636 -11.95 33.41 -58.96
C PRO A 636 -10.83 34.28 -58.37
N TYR A 637 -11.07 35.01 -57.27
CA TYR A 637 -10.10 35.92 -56.62
C TYR A 637 -9.33 35.30 -55.46
N ILE A 638 -9.17 33.97 -55.47
CA ILE A 638 -8.62 33.22 -54.34
C ILE A 638 -7.12 32.97 -54.49
N VAL A 639 -6.37 33.19 -53.42
CA VAL A 639 -4.93 32.91 -53.36
C VAL A 639 -4.71 31.38 -53.41
N PRO A 640 -4.00 30.84 -54.43
CA PRO A 640 -3.68 29.43 -54.54
C PRO A 640 -2.91 28.93 -53.31
N LEU A 641 -3.14 27.67 -52.90
CA LEU A 641 -2.52 27.05 -51.73
C LEU A 641 -0.97 27.13 -51.75
N GLU A 642 -0.37 26.99 -52.93
CA GLU A 642 1.09 27.05 -53.15
C GLU A 642 1.71 28.42 -52.84
N LYS A 643 0.90 29.48 -52.87
CA LYS A 643 1.34 30.86 -52.58
C LYS A 643 1.13 31.25 -51.12
N ARG A 644 0.65 30.34 -50.27
CA ARG A 644 0.42 30.57 -48.84
C ARG A 644 1.66 30.17 -48.06
N SER A 645 2.19 31.10 -47.28
CA SER A 645 3.30 30.81 -46.36
C SER A 645 2.77 30.48 -44.97
N LYS A 646 3.47 29.62 -44.23
CA LYS A 646 3.18 29.39 -42.81
C LYS A 646 3.64 30.60 -41.98
N PRO A 647 2.84 31.06 -41.00
CA PRO A 647 3.27 32.08 -40.07
C PRO A 647 4.39 31.58 -39.15
N VAL A 648 5.20 32.51 -38.64
CA VAL A 648 6.35 32.23 -37.76
C VAL A 648 6.00 32.63 -36.33
N GLU A 649 6.15 31.70 -35.39
CA GLU A 649 5.87 31.93 -33.96
C GLU A 649 6.64 33.15 -33.42
N GLY A 650 5.92 34.05 -32.75
CA GLY A 650 6.50 35.26 -32.15
C GLY A 650 6.77 36.40 -33.13
N LYS A 651 6.53 36.21 -34.43
CA LYS A 651 6.61 37.29 -35.42
C LYS A 651 5.33 38.12 -35.41
N THR A 652 5.49 39.44 -35.51
CA THR A 652 4.36 40.36 -35.65
C THR A 652 3.86 40.39 -37.08
N TYR A 653 2.56 40.21 -37.25
CA TYR A 653 1.86 40.28 -38.54
C TYR A 653 0.75 41.32 -38.48
N ARG A 654 0.42 41.84 -39.66
CA ARG A 654 -0.70 42.75 -39.87
C ARG A 654 -1.95 41.93 -40.19
N ILE A 655 -3.04 42.17 -39.46
CA ILE A 655 -4.37 41.59 -39.70
C ILE A 655 -5.35 42.70 -40.06
N ILE A 656 -6.25 42.43 -41.01
CA ILE A 656 -7.17 43.44 -41.58
C ILE A 656 -8.59 42.91 -41.51
N LYS A 657 -9.51 43.74 -41.01
CA LYS A 657 -10.95 43.49 -41.08
C LYS A 657 -11.54 44.22 -42.30
N PRO A 658 -11.85 43.52 -43.40
CA PRO A 658 -12.44 44.14 -44.58
C PRO A 658 -13.94 44.38 -44.40
N LYS A 659 -14.43 45.46 -44.99
CA LYS A 659 -15.85 45.62 -45.33
C LYS A 659 -16.00 45.53 -46.84
N TYR A 660 -16.62 44.44 -47.30
CA TYR A 660 -16.76 44.12 -48.71
C TYR A 660 -17.91 44.89 -49.38
N PHE A 661 -17.69 45.32 -50.62
CA PHE A 661 -18.66 45.96 -51.49
C PHE A 661 -18.75 45.22 -52.83
N ASP A 662 -19.83 45.45 -53.58
CA ASP A 662 -20.09 44.86 -54.90
C ASP A 662 -19.89 43.33 -54.96
N GLY A 663 -20.47 42.60 -54.00
CA GLY A 663 -20.41 41.13 -53.96
C GLY A 663 -19.03 40.55 -53.63
N GLY A 664 -18.14 41.34 -53.01
CA GLY A 664 -16.80 40.88 -52.61
C GLY A 664 -15.68 41.24 -53.59
N LYS A 665 -15.96 42.03 -54.63
CA LYS A 665 -14.96 42.42 -55.63
C LYS A 665 -13.91 43.40 -55.11
N TRP A 666 -14.28 44.25 -54.16
CA TRP A 666 -13.35 45.16 -53.50
C TRP A 666 -13.80 45.39 -52.05
N PHE A 667 -12.85 45.76 -51.20
CA PHE A 667 -13.09 46.03 -49.79
C PHE A 667 -12.45 47.34 -49.38
N ILE A 668 -12.99 47.94 -48.31
CA ILE A 668 -12.28 48.97 -47.54
C ILE A 668 -11.81 48.35 -46.22
N VAL A 669 -10.71 48.88 -45.68
CA VAL A 669 -10.20 48.50 -44.37
C VAL A 669 -11.11 49.14 -43.31
N GLU A 670 -11.90 48.32 -42.60
CA GLU A 670 -12.74 48.77 -41.48
C GLU A 670 -11.91 48.88 -40.20
N ASP A 671 -10.97 47.95 -40.00
CA ASP A 671 -10.06 47.94 -38.86
C ASP A 671 -8.72 47.26 -39.24
N GLU A 672 -7.63 47.72 -38.63
CA GLU A 672 -6.27 47.22 -38.85
C GLU A 672 -5.55 47.03 -37.50
N GLN A 673 -4.94 45.85 -37.31
CA GLN A 673 -4.21 45.54 -36.08
C GLN A 673 -2.88 44.85 -36.39
N TYR A 674 -1.88 45.08 -35.54
CA TYR A 674 -0.63 44.34 -35.54
C TYR A 674 -0.65 43.35 -34.37
N VAL A 675 -0.57 42.06 -34.68
CA VAL A 675 -0.64 40.99 -33.69
C VAL A 675 0.62 40.15 -33.75
N VAL A 676 1.13 39.77 -32.59
CA VAL A 676 2.17 38.75 -32.49
C VAL A 676 1.50 37.40 -32.73
N TYR A 677 1.95 36.69 -33.76
CA TYR A 677 1.40 35.37 -34.07
C TYR A 677 1.84 34.35 -33.02
N HIS A 678 0.86 33.58 -32.58
CA HIS A 678 1.04 32.46 -31.69
C HIS A 678 0.25 31.26 -32.21
N ASP A 679 0.88 30.09 -32.23
CA ASP A 679 0.20 28.85 -32.58
C ASP A 679 -1.05 28.64 -31.70
N PRO A 680 -2.18 28.19 -32.29
CA PRO A 680 -3.35 27.81 -31.51
C PRO A 680 -2.98 26.72 -30.49
N ILE A 681 -3.29 26.98 -29.22
CA ILE A 681 -3.12 25.99 -28.16
C ILE A 681 -4.46 25.28 -27.99
N TYR A 682 -4.53 24.03 -28.47
CA TYR A 682 -5.70 23.19 -28.24
C TYR A 682 -5.68 22.63 -26.83
N SER A 683 -6.83 22.43 -26.20
CA SER A 683 -6.89 21.61 -24.97
C SER A 683 -6.82 20.13 -25.33
N VAL A 684 -6.59 19.27 -24.33
CA VAL A 684 -6.62 17.81 -24.53
C VAL A 684 -8.01 17.37 -25.01
N GLU A 685 -9.06 17.89 -24.39
CA GLU A 685 -10.45 17.58 -24.70
C GLU A 685 -10.81 17.99 -26.14
N GLU A 686 -10.32 19.16 -26.59
CA GLU A 686 -10.54 19.66 -27.94
C GLU A 686 -9.89 18.73 -28.99
N LEU A 687 -8.65 18.29 -28.75
CA LEU A 687 -7.96 17.35 -29.64
C LEU A 687 -8.66 15.98 -29.69
N LEU A 688 -9.06 15.46 -28.53
CA LEU A 688 -9.79 14.19 -28.45
C LEU A 688 -11.12 14.28 -29.20
N ARG A 689 -11.90 15.35 -28.98
CA ARG A 689 -13.19 15.59 -29.63
C ARG A 689 -13.06 15.72 -31.15
N ARG A 690 -12.08 16.47 -31.64
CA ARG A 690 -11.83 16.64 -33.09
C ARG A 690 -11.51 15.31 -33.79
N ASN A 691 -10.88 14.40 -33.07
CA ASN A 691 -10.44 13.11 -33.59
C ASN A 691 -11.41 11.94 -33.28
N ASN A 692 -12.56 12.20 -32.62
CA ASN A 692 -13.50 11.19 -32.15
C ASN A 692 -12.82 10.14 -31.26
N LEU A 693 -12.03 10.62 -30.30
CA LEU A 693 -11.26 9.81 -29.36
C LEU A 693 -11.77 9.99 -27.94
N TRP A 694 -11.71 8.90 -27.19
CA TRP A 694 -11.84 8.87 -25.74
C TRP A 694 -10.51 8.48 -25.13
N ARG A 695 -10.28 8.86 -23.88
CA ARG A 695 -9.06 8.54 -23.16
C ARG A 695 -9.39 8.05 -21.77
N THR A 696 -8.68 7.04 -21.31
CA THR A 696 -8.74 6.54 -19.93
C THR A 696 -7.34 6.11 -19.45
N LYS A 697 -7.15 5.94 -18.14
CA LYS A 697 -5.88 5.48 -17.56
C LYS A 697 -5.68 3.98 -17.79
N GLY A 698 -4.61 3.64 -18.48
CA GLY A 698 -4.06 2.28 -18.58
C GLY A 698 -2.83 2.12 -17.69
N TYR A 699 -1.94 1.19 -18.05
CA TYR A 699 -0.70 1.00 -17.31
C TYR A 699 0.28 2.15 -17.53
N TYR A 700 0.86 2.64 -16.43
CA TYR A 700 1.83 3.73 -16.42
C TYR A 700 3.10 3.37 -17.18
N ALA A 701 3.81 4.37 -17.70
CA ALA A 701 5.01 4.14 -18.48
C ALA A 701 6.06 3.33 -17.69
N ALA A 702 6.65 2.32 -18.34
CA ALA A 702 7.80 1.63 -17.78
C ALA A 702 9.04 2.53 -17.86
N ARG A 703 9.88 2.48 -16.83
CA ARG A 703 11.17 3.15 -16.79
C ARG A 703 12.15 2.22 -16.10
N GLU A 704 13.40 2.26 -16.53
CA GLU A 704 14.48 1.49 -15.91
C GLU A 704 15.29 2.41 -15.00
N PHE A 705 15.73 1.86 -13.87
CA PHE A 705 16.62 2.58 -12.97
C PHE A 705 17.99 2.74 -13.65
N TYR A 706 18.49 3.97 -13.69
CA TYR A 706 19.78 4.27 -14.31
C TYR A 706 20.94 3.63 -13.53
N GLN A 707 21.74 2.82 -14.22
CA GLN A 707 22.99 2.26 -13.71
C GLN A 707 24.11 2.65 -14.68
N PRO A 708 25.16 3.34 -14.21
CA PRO A 708 26.25 3.73 -15.09
C PRO A 708 27.06 2.52 -15.52
N ASP A 709 27.60 2.60 -16.74
CA ASP A 709 28.56 1.65 -17.26
C ASP A 709 30.02 2.13 -17.06
N GLU A 710 30.98 1.37 -17.58
CA GLU A 710 32.41 1.71 -17.48
C GLU A 710 32.78 3.01 -18.22
N ILE A 711 32.01 3.40 -19.25
CA ILE A 711 32.23 4.62 -20.02
C ILE A 711 31.74 5.82 -19.23
N ASP A 712 30.54 5.72 -18.64
CA ASP A 712 29.96 6.76 -17.78
C ASP A 712 30.91 7.12 -16.62
N MET A 713 31.54 6.10 -16.02
CA MET A 713 32.47 6.29 -14.90
C MET A 713 33.78 6.97 -15.30
N GLN A 714 34.10 7.04 -16.59
CA GLN A 714 35.27 7.76 -17.13
C GLN A 714 34.96 9.23 -17.48
N LEU A 715 33.69 9.64 -17.47
CA LEU A 715 33.30 11.01 -17.79
C LEU A 715 33.82 12.00 -16.74
N SER A 716 34.22 13.20 -17.16
CA SER A 716 34.68 14.25 -16.24
C SER A 716 33.55 14.88 -15.42
N THR A 717 32.30 14.65 -15.80
CA THR A 717 31.12 15.12 -15.06
C THR A 717 31.02 14.37 -13.73
N PRO A 718 30.90 15.06 -12.58
CA PRO A 718 30.72 14.41 -11.28
C PRO A 718 29.47 13.53 -11.25
N ASP A 719 29.59 12.34 -10.65
CA ASP A 719 28.49 11.44 -10.35
C ASP A 719 27.92 11.77 -8.97
N ALA A 720 26.76 12.44 -8.95
CA ALA A 720 26.06 12.84 -7.72
C ALA A 720 24.91 11.89 -7.36
N ARG A 721 24.92 10.63 -7.82
CA ARG A 721 23.87 9.67 -7.46
C ARG A 721 23.85 9.39 -5.97
N ASN A 722 22.72 9.73 -5.33
CA ASN A 722 22.42 9.37 -3.94
C ASN A 722 21.90 7.92 -3.80
N THR A 723 21.35 7.35 -4.87
CA THR A 723 20.92 5.94 -4.95
C THR A 723 21.84 5.26 -5.95
N LEU A 724 22.69 4.35 -5.47
CA LEU A 724 23.67 3.66 -6.29
C LEU A 724 23.07 2.46 -7.02
N LEU A 725 22.07 1.82 -6.41
CA LEU A 725 21.42 0.62 -6.92
C LEU A 725 19.96 0.60 -6.50
N TRP A 726 19.06 0.32 -7.46
CA TRP A 726 17.73 -0.20 -7.22
C TRP A 726 17.50 -1.38 -8.16
N GLN A 727 17.25 -2.56 -7.59
CA GLN A 727 16.88 -3.76 -8.33
C GLN A 727 15.65 -4.38 -7.66
N PRO A 728 14.45 -4.23 -8.24
CA PRO A 728 13.24 -4.74 -7.63
C PRO A 728 13.21 -6.28 -7.67
N ILE A 729 13.81 -6.92 -8.65
CA ILE A 729 13.73 -8.38 -8.80
C ILE A 729 15.13 -8.96 -8.90
N VAL A 730 15.55 -9.65 -7.84
CA VAL A 730 16.77 -10.46 -7.79
C VAL A 730 16.41 -11.86 -7.30
N TYR A 731 16.73 -12.86 -8.12
CA TYR A 731 16.55 -14.27 -7.75
C TYR A 731 17.86 -14.84 -7.21
N THR A 732 17.80 -15.50 -6.06
CA THR A 732 18.91 -16.35 -5.62
C THR A 732 18.93 -17.68 -6.36
N ASP A 733 20.12 -18.25 -6.52
CA ASP A 733 20.30 -19.55 -7.14
C ASP A 733 19.86 -20.71 -6.22
N GLU A 734 19.98 -21.96 -6.68
CA GLU A 734 19.65 -23.16 -5.90
C GLU A 734 20.46 -23.29 -4.59
N LYS A 735 21.58 -22.57 -4.47
CA LYS A 735 22.41 -22.48 -3.26
C LYS A 735 22.05 -21.27 -2.41
N GLY A 736 20.93 -20.60 -2.71
CA GLY A 736 20.49 -19.41 -2.00
C GLY A 736 21.44 -18.22 -2.14
N GLU A 737 22.31 -18.21 -3.15
CA GLU A 737 23.32 -17.17 -3.35
C GLU A 737 22.93 -16.22 -4.48
N ALA A 738 23.24 -14.93 -4.30
CA ALA A 738 23.21 -13.93 -5.37
C ALA A 738 24.39 -12.97 -5.21
N THR A 739 24.94 -12.48 -6.32
CA THR A 739 26.01 -11.48 -6.33
C THR A 739 25.60 -10.32 -7.21
N ILE A 740 25.73 -9.11 -6.68
CA ILE A 740 25.32 -7.89 -7.36
C ILE A 740 26.49 -6.92 -7.35
N SER A 741 26.73 -6.27 -8.48
CA SER A 741 27.78 -5.27 -8.63
C SER A 741 27.20 -3.96 -9.15
N PHE A 742 27.75 -2.85 -8.67
CA PHE A 742 27.40 -1.49 -9.09
C PHE A 742 28.61 -0.57 -8.89
N PHE A 743 28.59 0.60 -9.49
CA PHE A 743 29.62 1.62 -9.28
C PHE A 743 29.20 2.60 -8.18
N CYS A 744 30.14 2.92 -7.29
CA CYS A 744 30.02 4.01 -6.32
C CYS A 744 29.93 5.37 -7.01
N SER A 745 29.39 6.39 -6.33
CA SER A 745 29.34 7.76 -6.84
C SER A 745 30.54 8.59 -6.35
N ASP A 746 30.59 9.87 -6.71
CA ASP A 746 31.58 10.82 -6.19
C ASP A 746 31.20 11.39 -4.81
N ILE A 747 30.08 10.92 -4.22
CA ILE A 747 29.63 11.34 -2.88
C ILE A 747 30.42 10.59 -1.80
N ASN A 748 31.17 11.35 -1.00
CA ASN A 748 31.94 10.84 0.13
C ASN A 748 31.06 10.74 1.39
N THR A 749 30.38 9.61 1.58
CA THR A 749 29.41 9.37 2.66
C THR A 749 29.30 7.89 3.02
N GLY A 750 28.48 7.57 4.03
CA GLY A 750 28.04 6.21 4.33
C GLY A 750 26.83 5.84 3.47
N PHE A 751 26.89 4.66 2.85
CA PHE A 751 25.79 4.05 2.11
C PHE A 751 25.18 2.90 2.91
N THR A 752 23.88 2.71 2.77
CA THR A 752 23.13 1.60 3.33
C THR A 752 22.55 0.75 2.22
N GLY A 753 22.74 -0.57 2.31
CA GLY A 753 22.06 -1.57 1.49
C GLY A 753 20.91 -2.20 2.25
N ILE A 754 19.72 -2.24 1.67
CA ILE A 754 18.53 -2.89 2.23
C ILE A 754 18.05 -3.96 1.25
N VAL A 755 17.78 -5.15 1.78
CA VAL A 755 17.18 -6.27 1.06
C VAL A 755 15.89 -6.68 1.77
N GLU A 756 14.84 -6.89 1.01
CA GLU A 756 13.60 -7.48 1.48
C GLU A 756 13.12 -8.50 0.46
N GLY A 757 12.44 -9.56 0.88
CA GLY A 757 11.94 -10.53 -0.08
C GLY A 757 11.22 -11.73 0.50
N THR A 758 10.93 -12.66 -0.40
CA THR A 758 10.14 -13.87 -0.14
C THR A 758 10.61 -15.05 -0.97
N ASN A 759 10.35 -16.27 -0.51
CA ASN A 759 10.48 -17.49 -1.31
C ASN A 759 9.24 -17.78 -2.18
N GLY A 760 8.22 -16.92 -2.11
CA GLY A 760 6.95 -17.08 -2.82
C GLY A 760 5.94 -18.00 -2.12
N LEU A 761 6.34 -18.72 -1.06
CA LEU A 761 5.53 -19.73 -0.38
C LEU A 761 5.17 -19.36 1.08
N GLY A 762 5.40 -18.10 1.47
CA GLY A 762 5.04 -17.57 2.79
C GLY A 762 6.20 -17.32 3.74
N LEU A 763 7.45 -17.66 3.38
CA LEU A 763 8.61 -17.21 4.14
C LEU A 763 9.02 -15.81 3.64
N LEU A 764 9.19 -14.91 4.60
CA LEU A 764 9.55 -13.51 4.40
C LEU A 764 10.84 -13.21 5.16
N GLY A 765 11.62 -12.25 4.68
CA GLY A 765 12.85 -11.83 5.34
C GLY A 765 13.33 -10.45 4.91
N THR A 766 14.24 -9.91 5.69
CA THR A 766 14.94 -8.67 5.40
C THR A 766 16.41 -8.78 5.83
N GLY A 767 17.28 -8.02 5.16
CA GLY A 767 18.70 -7.91 5.46
C GLY A 767 19.17 -6.47 5.26
N LYS A 768 20.20 -6.06 6.00
CA LYS A 768 20.79 -4.73 5.93
C LYS A 768 22.31 -4.82 5.98
N CYS A 769 23.00 -4.01 5.18
CA CYS A 769 24.43 -3.77 5.29
C CYS A 769 24.75 -2.27 5.22
N GLU A 770 25.93 -1.87 5.69
CA GLU A 770 26.43 -0.51 5.57
C GLU A 770 27.88 -0.56 5.07
N PHE A 771 28.30 0.43 4.28
CA PHE A 771 29.68 0.63 3.83
C PHE A 771 29.94 2.12 3.60
N ARG A 772 31.20 2.53 3.43
CA ARG A 772 31.58 3.92 3.14
C ARG A 772 32.17 4.07 1.75
N VAL A 773 31.92 5.22 1.13
CA VAL A 773 32.65 5.67 -0.06
C VAL A 773 33.52 6.83 0.38
N VAL A 774 34.83 6.71 0.14
CA VAL A 774 35.84 7.67 0.61
C VAL A 774 36.66 8.23 -0.54
N ARG A 775 37.03 9.51 -0.43
CA ARG A 775 38.03 10.11 -1.34
C ARG A 775 39.39 9.49 -1.02
N ASN A 776 40.18 9.15 -2.05
CA ASN A 776 41.57 8.74 -1.85
C ASN A 776 42.29 9.86 -1.10
N ILE A 777 42.81 9.53 0.08
CA ILE A 777 43.76 10.37 0.79
C ILE A 777 45.12 9.85 0.34
N ASP A 778 45.71 10.53 -0.64
CA ASP A 778 47.12 10.32 -1.01
C ASP A 778 48.06 10.77 0.12
#